data_AF-A0A0P6XHE8-F1
#
_entry.id   AF-A0A0P6XHE8-F1
#
_cell.length_a   1.000
_cell.length_b   1.000
_cell.length_c   1.000
_cell.angle_alpha   90.00
_cell.angle_beta   90.00
_cell.angle_gamma   90.00
#
_symmetry.space_group_name_H-M   'P 1'
#
loop_
_entity.id
_entity.type
_entity.pdbx_description
1 polymer ?
#
loop_
_entity_poly.entity_id
_entity_poly.type
_entity_poly.pdbx_seq_one_letter_code
_entity_poly.pdbx_strand_id
1 'polypeptide(L)'
;MLAKLLNFPLRALPKWWKRRHTIAVIVLLSSLIHAWAVWQLPLDADEPVYMRAGREYAQLIRQGDWNGIINYDQNREHPPLIKLMYSLPFLLRGESVNPDFEFYFNRSISAFFGVLQVLILALFDPLAALLLTFHSYTIKYTSQVYLEAFPLFASLLAVLLFRQYFERESKPGNPLLLWFSAAAMGAAIAGKYPYAMMIIPLAFLIGQFRRKIAWQELILWGGIAAGTFFALNPYLWNEPLRRVVEIFNFHRQYTQGGDVLQAGYPWWQPVIWVATALPWHPRVFFFLTLDEFIFWAGIVGLYFYGRKEPWLTGWFVVQFVILLVYPTKWPQYSLIVIPALCMSGSGFLRSAYTWIMEQEQYWDYLEEMLPKPPKVFWWLIIAFTGFIVIGKVTYEYDRALLRGGWQHLMAQTAPLPSNTIYNLHLRANGDMMIATDQGAALWHVSEGSPWGEDSRVYNRQNSGIGDDRVRVVYEDRKGNLWFGTESGLSCLCDGNWEQILDAGKYGREVKVRSLVEDEKGHLWIGTLNGLFEWDGRQLISYSQNFFALPDPFIFSLAHQMFQGEEYLWLGTQKGVTRLALSTLTMDSWDFSSRDLGWGGVSHLMIDSQNRVWIATIGGGIARWDEKDWIFYRLGTSLLPTSVVNNMIEQPGKGFWLGHGFPTEPGGLVSRFDGVDQWTIYRENNSGFNGGEPLAFAFDPFGRLWIGTALSGVQIYDPALAKR
;
A
#
# COMPACT_ATOMS: atom_id res chain seq x y z
N MET A 1 -5.98 31.34 34.61
CA MET A 1 -4.93 30.32 34.90
C MET A 1 -5.05 29.06 34.01
N LEU A 2 -6.22 28.73 33.45
CA LEU A 2 -6.36 27.78 32.31
C LEU A 2 -5.69 28.28 31.01
N ALA A 3 -5.68 29.60 30.81
CA ALA A 3 -5.04 30.30 29.69
C ALA A 3 -3.56 29.97 29.45
N LYS A 4 -2.86 29.36 30.41
CA LYS A 4 -1.44 28.98 30.29
C LYS A 4 -1.21 27.58 29.69
N LEU A 5 -2.27 26.82 29.39
CA LEU A 5 -2.18 25.37 29.12
C LEU A 5 -2.32 24.98 27.64
N LEU A 6 -3.21 25.66 26.91
CA LEU A 6 -3.41 25.55 25.45
C LEU A 6 -3.08 26.88 24.74
N ASN A 7 -2.60 27.88 25.48
CA ASN A 7 -2.62 29.30 25.08
C ASN A 7 -4.03 29.81 24.67
N PHE A 8 -5.12 29.13 25.09
CA PHE A 8 -6.52 29.53 24.89
C PHE A 8 -7.18 29.89 26.25
N PRO A 9 -7.89 31.02 26.40
CA PRO A 9 -8.52 31.44 27.66
C PRO A 9 -9.83 30.72 28.04
N LEU A 10 -9.93 29.40 27.92
CA LEU A 10 -11.11 28.65 28.43
C LEU A 10 -11.20 28.74 29.97
N ARG A 11 -12.41 28.87 30.54
CA ARG A 11 -12.63 29.05 31.99
C ARG A 11 -12.77 27.74 32.82
N ALA A 12 -12.79 26.55 32.23
CA ALA A 12 -13.23 25.33 32.94
C ALA A 12 -12.39 24.05 32.72
N LEU A 13 -11.25 23.93 33.40
CA LEU A 13 -10.57 22.64 33.65
C LEU A 13 -10.32 22.49 35.16
N PRO A 14 -10.28 21.25 35.69
CA PRO A 14 -10.00 21.02 37.10
C PRO A 14 -8.66 21.61 37.55
N LYS A 15 -8.56 22.10 38.79
CA LYS A 15 -7.34 22.73 39.36
C LYS A 15 -6.08 21.84 39.28
N TRP A 16 -6.22 20.52 39.14
CA TRP A 16 -5.12 19.57 39.01
C TRP A 16 -4.53 19.47 37.58
N TRP A 17 -5.24 19.97 36.56
CA TRP A 17 -4.85 19.88 35.16
C TRP A 17 -3.77 20.93 34.81
N LYS A 18 -2.52 20.48 34.66
CA LYS A 18 -1.33 21.27 34.25
C LYS A 18 -0.93 21.08 32.77
N ARG A 19 -0.02 21.92 32.25
CA ARG A 19 0.32 22.02 30.80
C ARG A 19 0.82 20.68 30.25
N ARG A 20 1.61 20.01 31.08
CA ARG A 20 2.12 18.66 30.84
C ARG A 20 1.01 17.63 30.54
N HIS A 21 -0.18 17.75 31.12
CA HIS A 21 -1.27 16.81 30.87
C HIS A 21 -1.92 17.08 29.51
N THR A 22 -2.10 18.36 29.13
CA THR A 22 -2.53 18.71 27.77
C THR A 22 -1.55 18.20 26.73
N ILE A 23 -0.25 18.41 26.94
CA ILE A 23 0.80 17.89 26.05
C ILE A 23 0.75 16.36 26.00
N ALA A 24 0.62 15.69 27.16
CA ALA A 24 0.50 14.24 27.21
C ALA A 24 -0.72 13.70 26.44
N VAL A 25 -1.88 14.38 26.53
CA VAL A 25 -3.08 14.01 25.77
C VAL A 25 -2.87 14.19 24.26
N ILE A 26 -2.30 15.32 23.82
CA ILE A 26 -2.02 15.55 22.39
C ILE A 26 -1.04 14.50 21.86
N VAL A 27 0.03 14.21 22.60
CA VAL A 27 1.03 13.22 22.21
C VAL A 27 0.43 11.81 22.20
N LEU A 28 -0.40 11.46 23.17
CA LEU A 28 -1.13 10.19 23.19
C LEU A 28 -2.06 10.07 21.98
N LEU A 29 -2.84 11.11 21.69
CA LEU A 29 -3.74 11.15 20.54
C LEU A 29 -2.96 11.00 19.23
N SER A 30 -1.87 11.74 19.07
CA SER A 30 -0.98 11.62 17.92
C SER A 30 -0.39 10.21 17.81
N SER A 31 0.03 9.61 18.92
CA SER A 31 0.54 8.23 18.94
C SER A 31 -0.51 7.22 18.48
N LEU A 32 -1.76 7.37 18.92
CA LEU A 32 -2.86 6.49 18.51
C LEU A 32 -3.20 6.66 17.02
N ILE A 33 -3.21 7.88 16.51
CA ILE A 33 -3.47 8.17 15.09
C ILE A 33 -2.34 7.64 14.21
N HIS A 34 -1.08 7.85 14.58
CA HIS A 34 0.05 7.32 13.82
C HIS A 34 0.10 5.79 13.89
N ALA A 35 -0.18 5.17 15.04
CA ALA A 35 -0.27 3.71 15.14
C ALA A 35 -1.39 3.14 14.24
N TRP A 36 -2.54 3.82 14.16
CA TRP A 36 -3.60 3.47 13.23
C TRP A 36 -3.15 3.61 11.76
N ALA A 37 -2.49 4.71 11.41
CA ALA A 37 -1.99 4.96 10.08
C ALA A 37 -0.91 3.96 9.65
N VAL A 38 0.05 3.63 10.53
CA VAL A 38 1.07 2.57 10.33
C VAL A 38 0.41 1.25 9.94
N TRP A 39 -0.73 0.94 10.55
CA TRP A 39 -1.42 -0.33 10.34
C TRP A 39 -2.33 -0.36 9.12
N GLN A 40 -2.95 0.77 8.76
CA GLN A 40 -4.06 0.80 7.79
C GLN A 40 -3.72 1.47 6.47
N LEU A 41 -2.62 2.23 6.40
CA LEU A 41 -2.15 2.75 5.13
C LEU A 41 -1.77 1.58 4.22
N PRO A 42 -2.28 1.51 2.98
CA PRO A 42 -1.83 0.50 2.04
C PRO A 42 -0.36 0.72 1.69
N LEU A 43 0.26 -0.29 1.09
CA LEU A 43 1.64 -0.21 0.62
C LEU A 43 1.78 0.92 -0.41
N ASP A 44 2.68 1.88 -0.14
CA ASP A 44 3.04 2.92 -1.11
C ASP A 44 4.14 2.46 -2.07
N ALA A 45 4.29 3.14 -3.20
CA ALA A 45 5.23 2.78 -4.26
C ALA A 45 6.70 2.83 -3.80
N ASP A 46 7.06 3.78 -2.93
CA ASP A 46 8.44 3.98 -2.49
C ASP A 46 8.83 3.11 -1.27
N GLU A 47 7.86 2.57 -0.52
CA GLU A 47 8.16 1.80 0.71
C GLU A 47 9.01 0.55 0.42
N PRO A 48 8.72 -0.27 -0.61
CA PRO A 48 9.58 -1.40 -0.97
C PRO A 48 11.01 -0.99 -1.33
N VAL A 49 11.19 0.17 -1.96
CA VAL A 49 12.51 0.69 -2.37
C VAL A 49 13.34 1.01 -1.14
N TYR A 50 12.79 1.75 -0.18
CA TYR A 50 13.51 2.12 1.03
C TYR A 50 13.71 0.94 2.00
N MET A 51 12.77 -0.01 2.03
CA MET A 51 12.97 -1.26 2.77
C MET A 51 14.10 -2.11 2.18
N ARG A 52 14.16 -2.21 0.84
CA ARG A 52 15.27 -2.92 0.17
C ARG A 52 16.60 -2.29 0.51
N ALA A 53 16.69 -0.96 0.43
CA ALA A 53 17.91 -0.24 0.82
C ALA A 53 18.29 -0.52 2.30
N GLY A 54 17.32 -0.51 3.21
CA GLY A 54 17.54 -0.88 4.62
C GLY A 54 18.11 -2.30 4.78
N ARG A 55 17.56 -3.28 4.05
CA ARG A 55 18.07 -4.66 4.04
C ARG A 55 19.50 -4.75 3.53
N GLU A 56 19.80 -4.12 2.39
CA GLU A 56 21.14 -4.10 1.79
C GLU A 56 22.15 -3.43 2.74
N TYR A 57 21.78 -2.33 3.39
CA TYR A 57 22.61 -1.73 4.45
C TYR A 57 22.87 -2.68 5.62
N ALA A 58 21.86 -3.42 6.08
CA ALA A 58 22.04 -4.37 7.16
C ALA A 58 23.03 -5.49 6.78
N GLN A 59 23.00 -5.94 5.52
CA GLN A 59 23.94 -6.93 4.99
C GLN A 59 25.38 -6.38 4.95
N LEU A 60 25.57 -5.17 4.42
CA LEU A 60 26.87 -4.52 4.37
C LEU A 60 27.46 -4.31 5.78
N ILE A 61 26.63 -3.87 6.73
CA ILE A 61 27.03 -3.71 8.15
C ILE A 61 27.46 -5.04 8.76
N ARG A 62 26.71 -6.13 8.51
CA ARG A 62 27.06 -7.47 9.02
C ARG A 62 28.35 -8.02 8.46
N GLN A 63 28.62 -7.74 7.18
CA GLN A 63 29.84 -8.15 6.50
C GLN A 63 31.05 -7.29 6.90
N GLY A 64 30.84 -6.17 7.61
CA GLY A 64 31.88 -5.20 7.91
C GLY A 64 32.36 -4.42 6.69
N ASP A 65 31.57 -4.39 5.60
CA ASP A 65 31.92 -3.69 4.37
C ASP A 65 31.57 -2.20 4.44
N TRP A 66 32.46 -1.44 5.07
CA TRP A 66 32.35 0.02 5.17
C TRP A 66 32.41 0.72 3.80
N ASN A 67 33.14 0.15 2.84
CA ASN A 67 33.25 0.73 1.51
C ASN A 67 31.92 0.60 0.76
N GLY A 68 31.23 -0.54 0.88
CA GLY A 68 29.88 -0.71 0.35
C GLY A 68 28.87 0.27 0.93
N ILE A 69 28.95 0.58 2.24
CA ILE A 69 28.07 1.58 2.89
C ILE A 69 28.32 2.99 2.32
N ILE A 70 29.59 3.37 2.19
CA ILE A 70 30.00 4.70 1.68
C ILE A 70 29.66 4.83 0.18
N ASN A 71 29.87 3.78 -0.60
CA ASN A 71 29.74 3.78 -2.06
C ASN A 71 28.40 3.23 -2.56
N TYR A 72 27.39 3.14 -1.69
CA TYR A 72 26.08 2.61 -2.06
C TYR A 72 25.41 3.44 -3.17
N ASP A 73 25.13 2.81 -4.32
CA ASP A 73 24.77 3.48 -5.57
C ASP A 73 23.54 4.38 -5.48
N GLN A 74 22.54 4.00 -4.68
CA GLN A 74 21.29 4.75 -4.56
C GLN A 74 21.41 6.00 -3.64
N ASN A 75 22.59 6.28 -3.08
CA ASN A 75 22.80 7.46 -2.23
C ASN A 75 22.92 8.77 -3.01
N ARG A 76 23.17 8.68 -4.32
CA ARG A 76 23.26 9.85 -5.19
C ARG A 76 21.93 10.62 -5.26
N GLU A 77 20.82 9.90 -5.21
CA GLU A 77 19.46 10.47 -5.20
C GLU A 77 19.09 10.98 -3.81
N HIS A 78 19.28 10.13 -2.78
CA HIS A 78 18.86 10.44 -1.41
C HIS A 78 19.93 10.03 -0.39
N PRO A 79 20.15 10.84 0.66
CA PRO A 79 21.12 10.53 1.70
C PRO A 79 20.94 9.15 2.35
N PRO A 80 22.02 8.58 2.91
CA PRO A 80 22.00 7.26 3.56
C PRO A 80 21.32 7.24 4.93
N LEU A 81 21.23 8.37 5.64
CA LEU A 81 20.88 8.40 7.07
C LEU A 81 19.60 7.61 7.40
N ILE A 82 18.49 7.89 6.71
CA ILE A 82 17.22 7.24 7.02
C ILE A 82 17.18 5.79 6.54
N LYS A 83 17.83 5.49 5.40
CA LYS A 83 17.97 4.12 4.90
C LYS A 83 18.76 3.25 5.89
N LEU A 84 19.80 3.80 6.50
CA LEU A 84 20.54 3.17 7.60
C LEU A 84 19.65 2.95 8.83
N MET A 85 18.74 3.85 9.15
CA MET A 85 17.77 3.63 10.23
C MET A 85 16.82 2.47 9.90
N TYR A 86 16.38 2.36 8.64
CA TYR A 86 15.58 1.23 8.16
C TYR A 86 16.35 -0.10 8.10
N SER A 87 17.67 -0.10 8.28
CA SER A 87 18.46 -1.32 8.46
C SER A 87 18.28 -1.97 9.84
N LEU A 88 17.79 -1.20 10.83
CA LEU A 88 17.70 -1.64 12.23
C LEU A 88 16.88 -2.92 12.46
N PRO A 89 15.65 -3.09 11.94
CA PRO A 89 14.90 -4.33 12.15
C PRO A 89 15.63 -5.56 11.60
N PHE A 90 16.28 -5.39 10.44
CA PHE A 90 17.06 -6.46 9.83
C PHE A 90 18.25 -6.81 10.71
N LEU A 91 19.04 -5.82 11.18
CA LEU A 91 20.18 -6.04 12.06
C LEU A 91 19.81 -6.78 13.36
N LEU A 92 18.67 -6.43 13.96
CA LEU A 92 18.20 -6.98 15.23
C LEU A 92 17.76 -8.45 15.17
N ARG A 93 17.23 -8.94 14.04
CA ARG A 93 16.58 -10.27 13.97
C ARG A 93 17.17 -11.30 13.00
N GLY A 94 18.21 -10.97 12.24
CA GLY A 94 18.72 -11.89 11.20
C GLY A 94 18.01 -11.69 9.86
N GLU A 95 18.31 -12.51 8.85
CA GLU A 95 17.62 -12.46 7.53
C GLU A 95 16.33 -13.29 7.50
N SER A 96 15.96 -13.95 8.60
CA SER A 96 14.83 -14.86 8.65
C SER A 96 13.77 -14.43 9.67
N VAL A 97 12.53 -14.29 9.18
CA VAL A 97 11.33 -15.05 9.59
C VAL A 97 10.02 -14.24 9.48
N ASN A 98 10.02 -12.90 9.35
CA ASN A 98 8.73 -12.18 9.24
C ASN A 98 8.81 -10.83 8.48
N PRO A 99 8.48 -10.79 7.17
CA PRO A 99 8.42 -9.55 6.38
C PRO A 99 7.43 -8.51 6.92
N ASP A 100 6.32 -8.93 7.53
CA ASP A 100 5.33 -8.02 8.11
C ASP A 100 5.93 -7.28 9.31
N PHE A 101 6.69 -7.99 10.15
CA PHE A 101 7.39 -7.36 11.27
C PHE A 101 8.34 -6.27 10.79
N GLU A 102 9.18 -6.55 9.79
CA GLU A 102 10.14 -5.59 9.24
C GLU A 102 9.42 -4.37 8.66
N PHE A 103 8.32 -4.60 7.94
CA PHE A 103 7.48 -3.56 7.35
C PHE A 103 6.88 -2.64 8.41
N TYR A 104 6.12 -3.20 9.36
CA TYR A 104 5.49 -2.41 10.41
C TYR A 104 6.51 -1.78 11.36
N PHE A 105 7.67 -2.42 11.59
CA PHE A 105 8.75 -1.83 12.39
C PHE A 105 9.34 -0.60 11.69
N ASN A 106 9.63 -0.68 10.39
CA ASN A 106 10.14 0.48 9.63
C ASN A 106 9.11 1.61 9.57
N ARG A 107 7.82 1.31 9.38
CA ARG A 107 6.75 2.31 9.51
C ARG A 107 6.69 2.93 10.91
N SER A 108 6.94 2.13 11.95
CA SER A 108 6.99 2.59 13.33
C SER A 108 8.18 3.52 13.60
N ILE A 109 9.31 3.36 12.90
CA ILE A 109 10.42 4.32 12.95
C ILE A 109 9.95 5.69 12.44
N SER A 110 9.25 5.74 11.30
CA SER A 110 8.68 7.00 10.80
C SER A 110 7.68 7.58 11.79
N ALA A 111 6.73 6.76 12.27
CA ALA A 111 5.69 7.19 13.19
C ALA A 111 6.28 7.76 14.48
N PHE A 112 7.37 7.18 14.97
CA PHE A 112 8.10 7.71 16.12
C PHE A 112 8.58 9.14 15.88
N PHE A 113 9.15 9.46 14.72
CA PHE A 113 9.54 10.84 14.40
C PHE A 113 8.35 11.77 14.14
N GLY A 114 7.26 11.27 13.54
CA GLY A 114 6.01 12.03 13.42
C GLY A 114 5.43 12.42 14.78
N VAL A 115 5.41 11.49 15.74
CA VAL A 115 4.97 11.76 17.13
C VAL A 115 5.94 12.70 17.85
N LEU A 116 7.25 12.53 17.67
CA LEU A 116 8.25 13.45 18.24
C LEU A 116 8.12 14.87 17.69
N GLN A 117 7.78 15.02 16.40
CA GLN A 117 7.50 16.31 15.79
C GLN A 117 6.32 16.99 16.48
N VAL A 118 5.22 16.26 16.72
CA VAL A 118 4.07 16.76 17.48
C VAL A 118 4.45 17.09 18.91
N LEU A 119 5.27 16.27 19.58
CA LEU A 119 5.74 16.52 20.94
C LEU A 119 6.52 17.85 21.04
N ILE A 120 7.51 18.08 20.16
CA ILE A 120 8.29 19.32 20.18
C ILE A 120 7.39 20.51 19.89
N LEU A 121 6.50 20.39 18.90
CA LEU A 121 5.54 21.44 18.61
C LEU A 121 4.66 21.70 19.84
N ALA A 122 4.23 20.68 20.57
CA ALA A 122 3.37 20.84 21.75
C ALA A 122 4.10 21.49 22.94
N LEU A 123 5.40 21.21 23.09
CA LEU A 123 6.26 21.89 24.07
C LEU A 123 6.36 23.40 23.79
N PHE A 124 6.19 23.81 22.54
CA PHE A 124 6.21 25.20 22.12
C PHE A 124 4.80 25.83 22.08
N ASP A 125 3.91 25.26 21.28
CA ASP A 125 2.53 25.65 21.05
C ASP A 125 1.60 24.41 21.01
N PRO A 126 0.94 24.06 22.14
CA PRO A 126 0.03 22.91 22.21
C PRO A 126 -1.10 22.94 21.19
N LEU A 127 -1.63 24.11 20.85
CA LEU A 127 -2.73 24.19 19.89
C LEU A 127 -2.24 23.93 18.47
N ALA A 128 -1.07 24.48 18.09
CA ALA A 128 -0.45 24.16 16.79
C ALA A 128 -0.14 22.67 16.67
N ALA A 129 0.28 22.02 17.76
CA ALA A 129 0.52 20.59 17.79
C ALA A 129 -0.76 19.76 17.65
N LEU A 130 -1.86 20.20 18.27
CA LEU A 130 -3.17 19.58 18.08
C LEU A 130 -3.63 19.68 16.63
N LEU A 131 -3.45 20.84 15.99
CA LEU A 131 -3.74 21.00 14.56
C LEU A 131 -2.91 20.02 13.72
N LEU A 132 -1.59 19.98 13.94
CA LEU A 132 -0.69 19.08 13.21
C LEU A 132 -1.06 17.60 13.40
N THR A 133 -1.57 17.23 14.59
CA THR A 133 -2.01 15.86 14.91
C THR A 133 -3.13 15.36 14.00
N PHE A 134 -3.93 16.27 13.42
CA PHE A 134 -5.06 15.96 12.54
C PHE A 134 -4.82 16.35 11.08
N HIS A 135 -3.56 16.61 10.69
CA HIS A 135 -3.21 16.94 9.32
C HIS A 135 -2.90 15.67 8.51
N SER A 136 -3.74 15.36 7.53
CA SER A 136 -3.77 14.06 6.84
C SER A 136 -2.46 13.71 6.12
N TYR A 137 -1.87 14.65 5.38
CA TYR A 137 -0.61 14.44 4.67
C TYR A 137 0.56 14.21 5.62
N THR A 138 0.59 14.89 6.76
CA THR A 138 1.65 14.70 7.75
C THR A 138 1.56 13.31 8.34
N ILE A 139 0.35 12.87 8.72
CA ILE A 139 0.14 11.52 9.24
C ILE A 139 0.57 10.48 8.22
N LYS A 140 0.17 10.61 6.94
CA LYS A 140 0.55 9.66 5.88
C LYS A 140 2.07 9.49 5.77
N TYR A 141 2.77 10.58 5.45
CA TYR A 141 4.20 10.53 5.14
C TYR A 141 5.11 10.39 6.36
N THR A 142 4.55 10.54 7.56
CA THR A 142 5.25 10.21 8.80
C THR A 142 4.81 8.89 9.41
N SER A 143 3.94 8.10 8.75
CA SER A 143 3.54 6.76 9.21
C SER A 143 3.84 5.65 8.21
N GLN A 144 4.48 5.97 7.08
CA GLN A 144 4.95 5.02 6.06
C GLN A 144 6.48 4.96 6.05
N VAL A 145 7.07 3.94 5.42
CA VAL A 145 8.52 3.84 5.19
C VAL A 145 8.92 4.88 4.14
N TYR A 146 9.08 6.13 4.58
CA TYR A 146 9.37 7.30 3.77
C TYR A 146 10.52 8.10 4.40
N LEU A 147 11.20 8.93 3.62
CA LEU A 147 12.39 9.63 4.11
C LEU A 147 12.06 10.89 4.92
N GLU A 148 10.79 11.29 5.00
CA GLU A 148 10.33 12.61 5.46
C GLU A 148 10.26 12.78 6.96
N ALA A 149 9.91 11.73 7.71
CA ALA A 149 9.54 11.86 9.12
C ALA A 149 10.66 12.47 9.98
N PHE A 150 11.86 11.92 9.87
CA PHE A 150 13.04 12.41 10.58
C PHE A 150 13.46 13.84 10.16
N PRO A 151 13.68 14.17 8.88
CA PRO A 151 14.11 15.51 8.50
C PRO A 151 13.04 16.57 8.78
N LEU A 152 11.75 16.21 8.74
CA LEU A 152 10.67 17.11 9.15
C LEU A 152 10.72 17.40 10.66
N PHE A 153 10.93 16.38 11.49
CA PHE A 153 11.19 16.52 12.92
C PHE A 153 12.44 17.39 13.18
N ALA A 154 13.56 17.07 12.55
CA ALA A 154 14.85 17.71 12.78
C ALA A 154 14.85 19.18 12.34
N SER A 155 14.20 19.48 11.21
CA SER A 155 14.06 20.86 10.73
C SER A 155 13.16 21.71 11.62
N LEU A 156 12.03 21.15 12.10
CA LEU A 156 11.19 21.82 13.08
C LEU A 156 11.95 22.10 14.38
N LEU A 157 12.69 21.09 14.89
CA LEU A 157 13.54 21.25 16.08
C LEU A 157 14.59 22.36 15.87
N ALA A 158 15.23 22.39 14.70
CA ALA A 158 16.23 23.40 14.37
C ALA A 158 15.66 24.82 14.45
N VAL A 159 14.49 25.05 13.84
CA VAL A 159 13.83 26.37 13.84
C VAL A 159 13.37 26.77 15.24
N LEU A 160 12.72 25.85 15.98
CA LEU A 160 12.17 26.16 17.30
C LEU A 160 13.26 26.43 18.34
N LEU A 161 14.36 25.66 18.34
CA LEU A 161 15.50 25.92 19.21
C LEU A 161 16.18 27.24 18.87
N PHE A 162 16.33 27.55 17.58
CA PHE A 162 16.88 28.82 17.13
C PHE A 162 16.03 30.00 17.62
N ARG A 163 14.71 29.91 17.45
CA ARG A 163 13.75 30.92 17.92
C ARG A 163 13.80 31.05 19.45
N GLN A 164 13.86 29.94 20.18
CA GLN A 164 13.88 29.95 21.65
C GLN A 164 15.14 30.61 22.22
N TYR A 165 16.27 30.54 21.52
CA TYR A 165 17.49 31.26 21.91
C TYR A 165 17.26 32.79 22.01
N PHE A 166 16.36 33.36 21.20
CA PHE A 166 16.07 34.80 21.18
C PHE A 166 14.92 35.28 22.08
N GLU A 167 14.14 34.39 22.69
CA GLU A 167 12.97 34.77 23.50
C GLU A 167 13.34 35.40 24.86
N ARG A 168 14.57 35.26 25.35
CA ARG A 168 14.99 35.83 26.64
C ARG A 168 15.57 37.23 26.42
N GLU A 169 14.74 38.26 26.59
CA GLU A 169 15.12 39.66 26.34
C GLU A 169 16.26 40.21 27.21
N SER A 170 16.60 39.59 28.35
CA SER A 170 17.53 40.17 29.33
C SER A 170 18.90 39.49 29.45
N LYS A 171 19.13 38.32 28.83
CA LYS A 171 20.43 37.61 28.82
C LYS A 171 20.60 36.85 27.51
N PRO A 172 21.83 36.71 26.97
CA PRO A 172 22.08 35.80 25.85
C PRO A 172 21.52 34.42 26.22
N GLY A 173 20.76 33.83 25.30
CA GLY A 173 20.16 32.51 25.47
C GLY A 173 21.23 31.45 25.78
N ASN A 174 20.81 30.28 26.26
CA ASN A 174 21.77 29.19 26.46
C ASN A 174 22.41 28.83 25.11
N PRO A 175 23.73 28.96 24.92
CA PRO A 175 24.39 28.71 23.63
C PRO A 175 24.21 27.26 23.16
N LEU A 176 23.94 26.33 24.09
CA LEU A 176 23.57 24.95 23.73
C LEU A 176 22.33 24.89 22.82
N LEU A 177 21.35 25.79 22.97
CA LEU A 177 20.17 25.83 22.08
C LEU A 177 20.58 26.16 20.65
N LEU A 178 21.52 27.09 20.49
CA LEU A 178 22.07 27.48 19.20
C LEU A 178 22.84 26.30 18.56
N TRP A 179 23.65 25.58 19.35
CA TRP A 179 24.41 24.42 18.87
C TRP A 179 23.53 23.21 18.54
N PHE A 180 22.52 22.92 19.36
CA PHE A 180 21.53 21.88 19.05
C PHE A 180 20.68 22.24 17.83
N SER A 181 20.34 23.53 17.66
CA SER A 181 19.69 24.01 16.44
C SER A 181 20.56 23.75 15.20
N ALA A 182 21.85 24.06 15.25
CA ALA A 182 22.79 23.80 14.17
C ALA A 182 22.87 22.30 13.83
N ALA A 183 23.05 21.45 14.86
CA ALA A 183 23.13 20.00 14.68
C ALA A 183 21.83 19.44 14.09
N ALA A 184 20.68 19.87 14.59
CA ALA A 184 19.37 19.47 14.05
C ALA A 184 19.20 19.90 12.58
N MET A 185 19.69 21.08 12.21
CA MET A 185 19.67 21.53 10.81
C MET A 185 20.57 20.65 9.92
N GLY A 186 21.79 20.36 10.35
CA GLY A 186 22.69 19.45 9.62
C GLY A 186 22.10 18.05 9.45
N ALA A 187 21.47 17.53 10.51
CA ALA A 187 20.77 16.24 10.49
C ALA A 187 19.56 16.24 9.55
N ALA A 188 18.78 17.33 9.50
CA ALA A 188 17.64 17.43 8.57
C ALA A 188 18.08 17.31 7.11
N ILE A 189 19.15 18.03 6.73
CA ILE A 189 19.70 17.96 5.37
C ILE A 189 20.29 16.57 5.08
N ALA A 190 20.96 15.96 6.07
CA ALA A 190 21.48 14.60 5.97
C ALA A 190 20.39 13.53 5.94
N GLY A 191 19.17 13.83 6.36
CA GLY A 191 18.00 12.97 6.20
C GLY A 191 17.45 13.03 4.78
N LYS A 192 17.27 14.23 4.23
CA LYS A 192 16.77 14.45 2.87
C LYS A 192 17.17 15.83 2.33
N TYR A 193 17.90 15.87 1.21
CA TYR A 193 18.48 17.11 0.66
C TYR A 193 17.50 18.28 0.46
N PRO A 194 16.24 18.08 -0.01
CA PRO A 194 15.23 19.14 -0.07
C PRO A 194 15.04 19.95 1.21
N TYR A 195 15.31 19.38 2.39
CA TYR A 195 15.23 20.11 3.66
C TYR A 195 16.32 21.18 3.84
N ALA A 196 17.31 21.26 2.93
CA ALA A 196 18.19 22.44 2.83
C ALA A 196 17.43 23.74 2.60
N MET A 197 16.20 23.68 2.06
CA MET A 197 15.30 24.84 1.96
C MET A 197 14.95 25.46 3.33
N MET A 198 15.15 24.73 4.43
CA MET A 198 14.97 25.23 5.80
C MET A 198 16.06 26.23 6.24
N ILE A 199 17.16 26.35 5.49
CA ILE A 199 18.16 27.41 5.70
C ILE A 199 17.52 28.78 5.52
N ILE A 200 16.53 28.91 4.64
CA ILE A 200 15.94 30.20 4.29
C ILE A 200 15.09 30.80 5.43
N PRO A 201 14.15 30.06 6.06
CA PRO A 201 13.50 30.51 7.30
C PRO A 201 14.50 30.87 8.41
N LEU A 202 15.56 30.08 8.58
CA LEU A 202 16.62 30.37 9.55
C LEU A 202 17.38 31.65 9.20
N ALA A 203 17.67 31.90 7.93
CA ALA A 203 18.28 33.14 7.47
C ALA A 203 17.37 34.35 7.73
N PHE A 204 16.05 34.20 7.61
CA PHE A 204 15.09 35.25 7.97
C PHE A 204 15.13 35.54 9.48
N LEU A 205 15.15 34.50 10.32
CA LEU A 205 15.34 34.64 11.77
C LEU A 205 16.68 35.32 12.11
N ILE A 206 17.77 34.94 11.45
CA ILE A 206 19.08 35.59 11.58
C ILE A 206 18.98 37.07 11.20
N GLY A 207 18.31 37.40 10.10
CA GLY A 207 18.09 38.78 9.67
C GLY A 207 17.32 39.62 10.70
N GLN A 208 16.25 39.05 11.26
CA GLN A 208 15.43 39.69 12.29
C GLN A 208 16.21 39.92 13.60
N PHE A 209 17.07 38.98 13.99
CA PHE A 209 17.81 39.02 15.26
C PHE A 209 19.29 39.36 15.13
N ARG A 210 19.76 39.83 13.96
CA ARG A 210 21.19 40.03 13.64
C ARG A 210 21.94 40.89 14.65
N ARG A 211 21.27 41.87 15.27
CA ARG A 211 21.85 42.76 16.28
C ARG A 211 22.09 42.08 17.64
N LYS A 212 21.55 40.87 17.85
CA LYS A 212 21.63 40.10 19.10
C LYS A 212 22.62 38.92 19.04
N ILE A 213 23.23 38.64 17.88
CA ILE A 213 24.15 37.51 17.67
C ILE A 213 25.52 38.02 17.22
N ALA A 214 26.59 37.49 17.81
CA ALA A 214 27.93 37.77 17.30
C ALA A 214 28.20 36.97 16.01
N TRP A 215 28.88 37.57 15.04
CA TRP A 215 29.23 36.88 13.78
C TRP A 215 30.00 35.57 13.99
N GLN A 216 30.83 35.50 15.03
CA GLN A 216 31.57 34.29 15.40
C GLN A 216 30.62 33.14 15.78
N GLU A 217 29.52 33.44 16.48
CA GLU A 217 28.51 32.44 16.85
C GLU A 217 27.76 31.92 15.61
N LEU A 218 27.48 32.79 14.63
CA LEU A 218 26.88 32.39 13.35
C LEU A 218 27.81 31.51 12.53
N ILE A 219 29.11 31.84 12.49
CA ILE A 219 30.12 31.03 11.81
C ILE A 219 30.22 29.66 12.48
N LEU A 220 30.26 29.61 13.82
CA LEU A 220 30.29 28.36 14.56
C LEU A 220 28.99 27.55 14.38
N TRP A 221 27.83 28.20 14.34
CA TRP A 221 26.55 27.57 14.02
C TRP A 221 26.60 26.92 12.63
N GLY A 222 27.08 27.65 11.62
CA GLY A 222 27.25 27.13 10.26
C GLY A 222 28.25 25.96 10.20
N GLY A 223 29.36 26.06 10.95
CA GLY A 223 30.36 25.00 11.07
C GLY A 223 29.81 23.73 11.71
N ILE A 224 29.02 23.84 12.78
CA ILE A 224 28.38 22.68 13.44
C ILE A 224 27.33 22.06 12.52
N ALA A 225 26.53 22.88 11.82
CA ALA A 225 25.53 22.37 10.88
C ALA A 225 26.20 21.61 9.73
N ALA A 226 27.25 22.18 9.12
CA ALA A 226 28.02 21.54 8.05
C ALA A 226 28.74 20.27 8.53
N GLY A 227 29.36 20.33 9.72
CA GLY A 227 30.03 19.18 10.33
C GLY A 227 29.05 18.04 10.64
N THR A 228 27.86 18.36 11.15
CA THR A 228 26.81 17.36 11.41
C THR A 228 26.27 16.77 10.12
N PHE A 229 26.00 17.61 9.11
CA PHE A 229 25.59 17.16 7.78
C PHE A 229 26.59 16.17 7.18
N PHE A 230 27.89 16.48 7.24
CA PHE A 230 28.93 15.61 6.73
C PHE A 230 29.06 14.32 7.55
N ALA A 231 29.05 14.42 8.89
CA ALA A 231 29.15 13.27 9.78
C ALA A 231 27.98 12.28 9.64
N LEU A 232 26.77 12.76 9.37
CA LEU A 232 25.59 11.92 9.18
C LEU A 232 25.36 11.50 7.72
N ASN A 233 26.25 11.89 6.80
CA ASN A 233 26.16 11.56 5.38
C ASN A 233 27.42 10.82 4.91
N PRO A 234 27.57 9.52 5.22
CA PRO A 234 28.73 8.72 4.80
C PRO A 234 28.96 8.70 3.29
N TYR A 235 27.93 8.96 2.47
CA TYR A 235 28.12 9.13 1.03
C TYR A 235 29.08 10.27 0.70
N LEU A 236 29.23 11.29 1.53
CA LEU A 236 30.17 12.39 1.24
C LEU A 236 31.59 12.15 1.76
N TRP A 237 31.84 11.07 2.49
CA TRP A 237 33.17 10.83 3.10
C TRP A 237 34.25 10.53 2.07
N ASN A 238 33.87 9.92 0.95
CA ASN A 238 34.77 9.68 -0.18
C ASN A 238 34.47 10.66 -1.32
N GLU A 239 35.49 11.30 -1.88
CA GLU A 239 35.38 12.28 -2.98
C GLU A 239 34.26 13.33 -2.79
N PRO A 240 34.22 14.08 -1.66
CA PRO A 240 33.09 14.93 -1.29
C PRO A 240 32.67 15.92 -2.37
N LEU A 241 33.63 16.61 -2.99
CA LEU A 241 33.35 17.63 -4.01
C LEU A 241 32.70 17.02 -5.25
N ARG A 242 33.19 15.88 -5.72
CA ARG A 242 32.64 15.19 -6.88
C ARG A 242 31.22 14.70 -6.60
N ARG A 243 30.99 14.10 -5.42
CA ARG A 243 29.68 13.56 -5.05
C ARG A 243 28.62 14.63 -4.85
N VAL A 244 29.00 15.80 -4.32
CA VAL A 244 28.12 16.97 -4.29
C VAL A 244 27.69 17.36 -5.71
N VAL A 245 28.62 17.41 -6.66
CA VAL A 245 28.31 17.68 -8.08
C VAL A 245 27.39 16.61 -8.67
N GLU A 246 27.61 15.33 -8.37
CA GLU A 246 26.77 14.23 -8.82
C GLU A 246 25.33 14.31 -8.31
N ILE A 247 25.13 14.72 -7.04
CA ILE A 247 23.81 14.97 -6.44
C ILE A 247 23.08 16.09 -7.19
N PHE A 248 23.76 17.22 -7.43
CA PHE A 248 23.16 18.33 -8.18
C PHE A 248 22.79 17.94 -9.60
N ASN A 249 23.66 17.22 -10.29
CA ASN A 249 23.40 16.73 -11.65
C ASN A 249 22.23 15.74 -11.69
N PHE A 250 22.11 14.85 -10.68
CA PHE A 250 20.98 13.93 -10.59
C PHE A 250 19.65 14.67 -10.51
N HIS A 251 19.50 15.63 -9.58
CA HIS A 251 18.23 16.35 -9.40
C HIS A 251 17.84 17.16 -10.65
N ARG A 252 18.84 17.72 -11.35
CA ARG A 252 18.63 18.40 -12.63
C ARG A 252 18.11 17.45 -13.71
N GLN A 253 18.67 16.24 -13.79
CA GLN A 253 18.25 15.21 -14.75
C GLN A 253 16.88 14.63 -14.40
N TYR A 254 16.64 14.32 -13.13
CA TYR A 254 15.37 13.77 -12.63
C TYR A 254 14.18 14.69 -12.90
N THR A 255 14.38 16.01 -12.81
CA THR A 255 13.38 17.02 -13.19
C THR A 255 12.88 16.86 -14.63
N GLN A 256 13.72 16.32 -15.51
CA GLN A 256 13.42 16.06 -16.92
C GLN A 256 13.09 14.58 -17.19
N GLY A 257 12.93 13.77 -16.15
CA GLY A 257 12.68 12.34 -16.23
C GLY A 257 11.26 11.99 -16.65
N GLY A 258 11.09 10.78 -17.17
CA GLY A 258 9.80 10.25 -17.65
C GLY A 258 8.70 10.32 -16.60
N ASP A 259 9.01 9.99 -15.34
CA ASP A 259 8.02 9.98 -14.24
C ASP A 259 7.45 11.38 -13.94
N VAL A 260 8.31 12.41 -13.95
CA VAL A 260 7.90 13.80 -13.72
C VAL A 260 7.05 14.31 -14.89
N LEU A 261 7.46 13.98 -16.12
CA LEU A 261 6.75 14.36 -17.34
C LEU A 261 5.39 13.64 -17.44
N GLN A 262 5.33 12.36 -17.04
CA GLN A 262 4.11 11.55 -17.04
C GLN A 262 3.12 12.01 -15.96
N ALA A 263 3.61 12.35 -14.76
CA ALA A 263 2.77 12.87 -13.68
C ALA A 263 2.15 14.23 -14.04
N GLY A 264 2.89 15.09 -14.75
CA GLY A 264 2.34 16.28 -15.41
C GLY A 264 1.66 17.30 -14.48
N TYR A 265 1.99 17.33 -13.19
CA TYR A 265 1.30 18.18 -12.22
C TYR A 265 1.43 19.68 -12.56
N PRO A 266 0.33 20.46 -12.47
CA PRO A 266 0.38 21.89 -12.73
C PRO A 266 1.22 22.64 -11.69
N TRP A 267 1.69 23.85 -12.05
CA TRP A 267 2.55 24.66 -11.17
C TRP A 267 1.90 24.97 -9.81
N TRP A 268 0.56 25.07 -9.79
CA TRP A 268 -0.25 25.37 -8.60
C TRP A 268 -0.67 24.12 -7.81
N GLN A 269 -0.28 22.91 -8.21
CA GLN A 269 -0.61 21.68 -7.50
C GLN A 269 -0.27 21.70 -5.99
N PRO A 270 0.86 22.29 -5.54
CA PRO A 270 1.15 22.41 -4.11
C PRO A 270 0.09 23.16 -3.30
N VAL A 271 -0.70 24.04 -3.95
CA VAL A 271 -1.83 24.72 -3.30
C VAL A 271 -2.89 23.71 -2.85
N ILE A 272 -3.21 22.72 -3.69
CA ILE A 272 -4.19 21.69 -3.35
C ILE A 272 -3.69 20.88 -2.15
N TRP A 273 -2.46 20.36 -2.21
CA TRP A 273 -1.93 19.50 -1.16
C TRP A 273 -1.81 20.18 0.20
N VAL A 274 -1.62 21.50 0.23
CA VAL A 274 -1.58 22.27 1.48
C VAL A 274 -2.99 22.70 1.94
N ALA A 275 -3.97 22.75 1.04
CA ALA A 275 -5.30 23.29 1.32
C ALA A 275 -6.39 22.25 1.57
N THR A 276 -6.21 21.01 1.12
CA THR A 276 -7.25 19.98 1.17
C THR A 276 -6.73 18.70 1.81
N ALA A 277 -7.62 17.98 2.51
CA ALA A 277 -7.30 16.68 3.06
C ALA A 277 -6.95 15.67 1.95
N LEU A 278 -6.17 14.66 2.33
CA LEU A 278 -5.76 13.56 1.48
C LEU A 278 -7.00 12.88 0.85
N PRO A 279 -7.18 12.95 -0.48
CA PRO A 279 -8.43 12.49 -1.11
C PRO A 279 -8.47 10.98 -1.36
N TRP A 280 -7.35 10.28 -1.18
CA TRP A 280 -7.25 8.82 -1.30
C TRP A 280 -7.09 8.19 0.10
N HIS A 281 -7.49 6.93 0.30
CA HIS A 281 -7.55 6.26 1.63
C HIS A 281 -8.64 6.75 2.63
N PRO A 282 -9.92 6.90 2.23
CA PRO A 282 -10.99 7.35 3.14
C PRO A 282 -11.21 6.40 4.35
N ARG A 283 -10.76 5.15 4.25
CA ARG A 283 -10.82 4.16 5.35
C ARG A 283 -9.78 4.42 6.45
N VAL A 284 -8.67 5.09 6.11
CA VAL A 284 -7.60 5.44 7.06
C VAL A 284 -7.94 6.74 7.78
N PHE A 285 -8.36 7.74 7.02
CA PHE A 285 -8.72 9.07 7.51
C PHE A 285 -10.23 9.19 7.73
N PHE A 286 -10.81 8.24 8.48
CA PHE A 286 -12.25 8.22 8.78
C PHE A 286 -12.67 9.25 9.85
N PHE A 287 -11.69 9.85 10.52
CA PHE A 287 -11.88 10.91 11.51
C PHE A 287 -11.85 12.29 10.83
N LEU A 288 -12.32 13.32 11.54
CA LEU A 288 -12.26 14.70 11.05
C LEU A 288 -10.80 15.13 10.86
N THR A 289 -10.33 15.12 9.63
CA THR A 289 -9.10 15.80 9.21
C THR A 289 -9.31 17.30 9.33
N LEU A 290 -8.27 18.03 9.72
CA LEU A 290 -8.35 19.48 9.92
C LEU A 290 -7.66 20.26 8.80
N ASP A 291 -7.26 19.61 7.70
CA ASP A 291 -6.44 20.20 6.64
C ASP A 291 -7.02 21.51 6.07
N GLU A 292 -8.29 21.53 5.67
CA GLU A 292 -8.96 22.73 5.14
C GLU A 292 -9.06 23.83 6.21
N PHE A 293 -9.36 23.43 7.45
CA PHE A 293 -9.44 24.36 8.57
C PHE A 293 -8.07 24.96 8.91
N ILE A 294 -7.03 24.13 8.94
CA ILE A 294 -5.63 24.52 9.16
C ILE A 294 -5.19 25.48 8.07
N PHE A 295 -5.54 25.20 6.82
CA PHE A 295 -5.25 26.09 5.70
C PHE A 295 -5.87 27.46 5.88
N TRP A 296 -7.19 27.54 6.03
CA TRP A 296 -7.86 28.84 6.13
C TRP A 296 -7.48 29.60 7.40
N ALA A 297 -7.46 28.93 8.56
CA ALA A 297 -7.02 29.54 9.82
C ALA A 297 -5.56 29.99 9.73
N GLY A 298 -4.71 29.19 9.08
CA GLY A 298 -3.30 29.47 8.86
C GLY A 298 -3.08 30.68 7.96
N ILE A 299 -3.75 30.76 6.81
CA ILE A 299 -3.67 31.90 5.87
C ILE A 299 -4.11 33.20 6.54
N VAL A 300 -5.25 33.18 7.25
CA VAL A 300 -5.72 34.34 8.02
C VAL A 300 -4.73 34.69 9.14
N GLY A 301 -4.16 33.68 9.79
CA GLY A 301 -3.11 33.84 10.79
C GLY A 301 -1.83 34.47 10.26
N LEU A 302 -1.38 34.10 9.05
CA LEU A 302 -0.20 34.71 8.42
C LEU A 302 -0.37 36.22 8.21
N TYR A 303 -1.61 36.70 8.01
CA TYR A 303 -1.90 38.13 7.90
C TYR A 303 -1.94 38.83 9.26
N PHE A 304 -2.78 38.34 10.20
CA PHE A 304 -3.01 39.04 11.47
C PHE A 304 -1.93 38.73 12.51
N TYR A 305 -1.60 37.45 12.69
CA TYR A 305 -0.60 37.00 13.64
C TYR A 305 0.83 37.14 13.09
N GLY A 306 1.02 36.98 11.78
CA GLY A 306 2.30 37.18 11.13
C GLY A 306 2.88 38.59 11.28
N ARG A 307 2.04 39.62 11.50
CA ARG A 307 2.52 40.96 11.89
C ARG A 307 3.23 40.97 13.25
N LYS A 308 2.84 40.10 14.17
CA LYS A 308 3.46 39.95 15.50
C LYS A 308 4.70 39.06 15.43
N GLU A 309 4.65 38.01 14.61
CA GLU A 309 5.70 36.99 14.46
C GLU A 309 6.11 36.86 12.98
N PRO A 310 6.83 37.85 12.40
CA PRO A 310 7.07 37.94 10.95
C PRO A 310 7.89 36.77 10.38
N TRP A 311 8.66 36.08 11.21
CA TRP A 311 9.40 34.89 10.79
C TRP A 311 8.50 33.72 10.38
N LEU A 312 7.28 33.60 10.93
CA LEU A 312 6.32 32.59 10.50
C LEU A 312 5.83 32.88 9.07
N THR A 313 5.56 34.14 8.77
CA THR A 313 5.19 34.58 7.42
C THR A 313 6.34 34.38 6.45
N GLY A 314 7.56 34.76 6.86
CA GLY A 314 8.77 34.53 6.07
C GLY A 314 9.00 33.03 5.79
N TRP A 315 8.83 32.17 6.79
CA TRP A 315 8.93 30.72 6.62
C TRP A 315 7.92 30.22 5.60
N PHE A 316 6.62 30.44 5.84
CA PHE A 316 5.58 29.91 4.96
C PHE A 316 5.69 30.45 3.53
N VAL A 317 5.72 31.78 3.35
CA VAL A 317 5.65 32.40 2.02
C VAL A 317 6.83 32.00 1.15
N VAL A 318 8.06 32.06 1.68
CA VAL A 318 9.24 31.80 0.88
C VAL A 318 9.29 30.33 0.45
N GLN A 319 9.01 29.41 1.35
CA GLN A 319 9.01 27.99 1.01
C GLN A 319 7.85 27.62 0.10
N PHE A 320 6.67 28.20 0.32
CA PHE A 320 5.52 27.94 -0.54
C PHE A 320 5.76 28.43 -1.96
N VAL A 321 6.37 29.62 -2.14
CA VAL A 321 6.80 30.11 -3.46
C VAL A 321 7.81 29.17 -4.10
N ILE A 322 8.79 28.66 -3.33
CA ILE A 322 9.75 27.67 -3.84
C ILE A 322 9.00 26.41 -4.32
N LEU A 323 8.06 25.87 -3.55
CA LEU A 323 7.28 24.69 -3.94
C LEU A 323 6.50 24.90 -5.26
N LEU A 324 5.97 26.11 -5.49
CA LEU A 324 5.25 26.44 -6.72
C LEU A 324 6.18 26.46 -7.95
N VAL A 325 7.37 27.06 -7.79
CA VAL A 325 8.36 27.20 -8.86
C VAL A 325 9.19 25.93 -9.06
N TYR A 326 9.32 25.09 -8.03
CA TYR A 326 10.11 23.87 -8.09
C TYR A 326 9.49 22.92 -9.12
N PRO A 327 10.27 22.46 -10.11
CA PRO A 327 9.70 21.76 -11.26
C PRO A 327 9.24 20.33 -10.90
N THR A 328 9.92 19.66 -9.97
CA THR A 328 9.52 18.36 -9.46
C THR A 328 8.46 18.51 -8.36
N LYS A 329 7.27 17.94 -8.56
CA LYS A 329 6.14 18.11 -7.65
C LYS A 329 5.66 16.77 -7.11
N TRP A 330 5.85 16.58 -5.80
CA TRP A 330 5.29 15.45 -5.07
C TRP A 330 4.65 15.92 -3.75
N PRO A 331 3.55 15.30 -3.30
CA PRO A 331 2.81 15.78 -2.13
C PRO A 331 3.66 15.86 -0.86
N GLN A 332 4.61 14.94 -0.67
CA GLN A 332 5.53 14.92 0.47
C GLN A 332 6.39 16.19 0.62
N TYR A 333 6.63 16.96 -0.45
CA TYR A 333 7.41 18.20 -0.37
C TYR A 333 6.62 19.34 0.29
N SER A 334 5.29 19.26 0.29
CA SER A 334 4.44 20.25 0.94
C SER A 334 4.55 20.24 2.47
N LEU A 335 5.04 19.14 3.06
CA LEU A 335 5.12 18.97 4.52
C LEU A 335 5.94 20.05 5.22
N ILE A 336 6.93 20.63 4.53
CA ILE A 336 7.86 21.61 5.09
C ILE A 336 7.14 22.91 5.54
N VAL A 337 6.02 23.26 4.88
CA VAL A 337 5.26 24.48 5.22
C VAL A 337 4.15 24.27 6.26
N ILE A 338 3.75 23.02 6.51
CA ILE A 338 2.62 22.69 7.39
C ILE A 338 2.82 23.13 8.84
N PRO A 339 4.01 22.96 9.47
CA PRO A 339 4.22 23.45 10.84
C PRO A 339 4.03 24.97 10.97
N ALA A 340 4.52 25.74 10.00
CA ALA A 340 4.36 27.20 9.98
C ALA A 340 2.88 27.60 9.86
N LEU A 341 2.13 26.86 9.04
CA LEU A 341 0.69 27.06 8.85
C LEU A 341 -0.09 26.74 10.14
N CYS A 342 0.23 25.61 10.80
CA CYS A 342 -0.36 25.24 12.09
C CYS A 342 -0.07 26.27 13.19
N MET A 343 1.16 26.78 13.28
CA MET A 343 1.52 27.83 14.24
C MET A 343 0.81 29.16 13.96
N SER A 344 0.69 29.52 12.68
CA SER A 344 -0.05 30.72 12.27
C SER A 344 -1.54 30.60 12.58
N GLY A 345 -2.13 29.43 12.29
CA GLY A 345 -3.52 29.12 12.62
C GLY A 345 -3.79 29.13 14.12
N SER A 346 -2.89 28.54 14.92
CA SER A 346 -2.95 28.64 16.38
C SER A 346 -2.91 30.10 16.85
N GLY A 347 -2.02 30.93 16.30
CA GLY A 347 -1.92 32.35 16.63
C GLY A 347 -3.21 33.12 16.30
N PHE A 348 -3.83 32.83 15.16
CA PHE A 348 -5.13 33.37 14.77
C PHE A 348 -6.23 32.96 15.75
N LEU A 349 -6.39 31.66 16.00
CA LEU A 349 -7.44 31.14 16.87
C LEU A 349 -7.35 31.72 18.28
N ARG A 350 -6.14 31.89 18.80
CA ARG A 350 -5.90 32.54 20.09
C ARG A 350 -6.33 34.00 20.09
N SER A 351 -5.97 34.74 19.05
CA SER A 351 -6.33 36.16 18.91
C SER A 351 -7.84 36.33 18.74
N ALA A 352 -8.48 35.48 17.94
CA ALA A 352 -9.93 35.46 17.74
C ALA A 352 -10.66 35.13 19.04
N TYR A 353 -10.18 34.14 19.80
CA TYR A 353 -10.78 33.80 21.08
C TYR A 353 -10.60 34.89 22.13
N THR A 354 -9.43 35.53 22.22
CA THR A 354 -9.25 36.68 23.14
C THR A 354 -10.22 37.80 22.79
N TRP A 355 -10.40 38.07 21.50
CA TRP A 355 -11.37 39.06 21.03
C TRP A 355 -12.80 38.67 21.38
N ILE A 356 -13.22 37.40 21.16
CA ILE A 356 -14.55 36.90 21.56
C ILE A 356 -14.74 37.04 23.08
N MET A 357 -13.74 36.69 23.89
CA MET A 357 -13.86 36.76 25.35
C MET A 357 -13.91 38.20 25.88
N GLU A 358 -13.29 39.15 25.20
CA GLU A 358 -13.46 40.58 25.49
C GLU A 358 -14.91 41.02 25.22
N GLN A 359 -15.54 40.50 24.17
CA GLN A 359 -16.98 40.72 23.93
C GLN A 359 -17.86 39.98 24.94
N GLU A 360 -17.52 38.74 25.30
CA GLU A 360 -18.24 37.94 26.31
C GLU A 360 -18.26 38.65 27.67
N GLN A 361 -17.15 39.23 28.12
CA GLN A 361 -17.12 40.01 29.37
C GLN A 361 -18.02 41.25 29.34
N TYR A 362 -18.36 41.73 28.15
CA TYR A 362 -19.26 42.86 27.97
C TYR A 362 -20.74 42.44 27.99
N TRP A 363 -21.06 41.22 27.56
CA TRP A 363 -22.45 40.77 27.34
C TRP A 363 -22.88 39.49 28.11
N ASP A 364 -21.97 38.80 28.83
CA ASP A 364 -22.17 37.51 29.56
C ASP A 364 -22.96 36.43 28.78
N TYR A 365 -22.87 36.47 27.45
CA TYR A 365 -23.76 35.77 26.51
C TYR A 365 -23.64 34.24 26.51
N LEU A 366 -22.42 33.69 26.52
CA LEU A 366 -22.17 32.25 26.55
C LEU A 366 -22.44 31.64 27.93
N GLU A 367 -22.26 32.39 29.03
CA GLU A 367 -22.62 31.91 30.37
C GLU A 367 -24.15 31.72 30.53
N GLU A 368 -24.95 32.53 29.85
CA GLU A 368 -26.41 32.34 29.74
C GLU A 368 -26.80 31.19 28.79
N MET A 369 -26.14 31.07 27.63
CA MET A 369 -26.51 30.07 26.61
C MET A 369 -25.97 28.65 26.85
N LEU A 370 -24.83 28.49 27.51
CA LEU A 370 -24.15 27.20 27.69
C LEU A 370 -23.73 27.01 29.16
N PRO A 371 -24.60 26.45 30.02
CA PRO A 371 -24.28 26.22 31.42
C PRO A 371 -23.06 25.32 31.59
N LYS A 372 -22.24 25.60 32.60
CA LYS A 372 -20.99 24.87 32.88
C LYS A 372 -21.26 23.37 33.05
N PRO A 373 -20.58 22.48 32.30
CA PRO A 373 -20.84 21.05 32.39
C PRO A 373 -20.50 20.51 33.80
N PRO A 374 -21.38 19.70 34.41
CA PRO A 374 -21.17 19.18 35.76
C PRO A 374 -19.98 18.21 35.82
N LYS A 375 -19.40 17.98 37.00
CA LYS A 375 -18.26 17.04 37.17
C LYS A 375 -18.55 15.64 36.60
N VAL A 376 -19.80 15.21 36.64
CA VAL A 376 -20.27 13.93 36.09
C VAL A 376 -20.02 13.85 34.58
N PHE A 377 -20.19 14.95 33.83
CA PHE A 377 -19.92 15.01 32.39
C PHE A 377 -18.47 14.61 32.06
N TRP A 378 -17.50 15.10 32.83
CA TRP A 378 -16.09 14.78 32.62
C TRP A 378 -15.75 13.32 32.97
N TRP A 379 -16.36 12.78 34.03
CA TRP A 379 -16.22 11.36 34.34
C TRP A 379 -16.83 10.46 33.27
N LEU A 380 -17.96 10.86 32.68
CA LEU A 380 -18.57 10.17 31.55
C LEU A 380 -17.67 10.22 30.30
N ILE A 381 -17.03 11.36 30.01
CA ILE A 381 -16.04 11.44 28.92
C ILE A 381 -14.86 10.50 29.17
N ILE A 382 -14.31 10.46 30.38
CA ILE A 382 -13.17 9.57 30.70
C ILE A 382 -13.58 8.10 30.57
N ALA A 383 -14.74 7.72 31.11
CA ALA A 383 -15.27 6.36 31.02
C ALA A 383 -15.55 5.96 29.56
N PHE A 384 -16.16 6.85 28.78
CA PHE A 384 -16.40 6.65 27.34
C PHE A 384 -15.10 6.50 26.55
N THR A 385 -14.10 7.35 26.83
CA THR A 385 -12.77 7.24 26.22
C THR A 385 -12.10 5.91 26.58
N GLY A 386 -12.16 5.50 27.85
CA GLY A 386 -11.63 4.22 28.31
C GLY A 386 -12.32 3.02 27.67
N PHE A 387 -13.65 3.08 27.52
CA PHE A 387 -14.43 2.07 26.81
C PHE A 387 -14.01 1.94 25.34
N ILE A 388 -13.82 3.06 24.63
CA ILE A 388 -13.30 3.06 23.25
C ILE A 388 -11.92 2.40 23.18
N VAL A 389 -11.01 2.74 24.11
CA VAL A 389 -9.65 2.17 24.12
C VAL A 389 -9.67 0.67 24.40
N ILE A 390 -10.45 0.21 25.38
CA ILE A 390 -10.59 -1.22 25.69
C ILE A 390 -11.18 -1.95 24.49
N GLY A 391 -12.30 -1.44 23.95
CA GLY A 391 -12.94 -1.98 22.75
C GLY A 391 -11.97 -2.08 21.58
N LYS A 392 -11.08 -1.10 21.43
CA LYS A 392 -10.04 -1.09 20.41
C LYS A 392 -8.99 -2.16 20.66
N VAL A 393 -8.46 -2.29 21.87
CA VAL A 393 -7.47 -3.34 22.20
C VAL A 393 -8.03 -4.74 21.98
N THR A 394 -9.29 -4.99 22.37
CA THR A 394 -9.96 -6.26 22.06
C THR A 394 -10.13 -6.47 20.56
N TYR A 395 -10.52 -5.44 19.81
CA TYR A 395 -10.62 -5.53 18.36
C TYR A 395 -9.28 -5.86 17.68
N GLU A 396 -8.18 -5.26 18.14
CA GLU A 396 -6.81 -5.54 17.65
C GLU A 396 -6.41 -6.99 17.94
N TYR A 397 -6.68 -7.46 19.15
CA TYR A 397 -6.38 -8.81 19.58
C TYR A 397 -7.15 -9.85 18.76
N ASP A 398 -8.45 -9.65 18.58
CA ASP A 398 -9.30 -10.52 17.76
C ASP A 398 -8.84 -10.52 16.30
N ARG A 399 -8.46 -9.35 15.75
CA ARG A 399 -7.89 -9.27 14.41
C ARG A 399 -6.54 -9.98 14.26
N ALA A 400 -5.68 -9.92 15.26
CA ALA A 400 -4.40 -10.62 15.24
C ALA A 400 -4.61 -12.13 15.20
N LEU A 401 -5.60 -12.65 15.93
CA LEU A 401 -6.01 -14.06 15.86
C LEU A 401 -6.56 -14.43 14.47
N LEU A 402 -7.39 -13.58 13.87
CA LEU A 402 -7.95 -13.79 12.52
C LEU A 402 -6.90 -13.77 11.40
N ARG A 403 -5.69 -13.25 11.66
CA ARG A 403 -4.54 -13.32 10.75
C ARG A 403 -3.78 -14.65 10.86
N GLY A 404 -4.00 -15.41 11.93
CA GLY A 404 -3.48 -16.76 12.09
C GLY A 404 -3.90 -17.67 10.93
N GLY A 405 -2.94 -18.43 10.39
CA GLY A 405 -3.16 -19.37 9.29
C GLY A 405 -2.98 -18.79 7.88
N TRP A 406 -2.67 -17.51 7.73
CA TRP A 406 -2.32 -16.92 6.43
C TRP A 406 -0.80 -16.86 6.22
N GLN A 407 -0.35 -17.22 5.02
CA GLN A 407 1.04 -17.09 4.59
C GLN A 407 1.10 -16.34 3.26
N HIS A 408 2.08 -15.46 3.09
CA HIS A 408 2.27 -14.65 1.89
C HIS A 408 3.61 -14.98 1.24
N LEU A 409 3.55 -15.41 -0.02
CA LEU A 409 4.71 -15.85 -0.78
C LEU A 409 4.86 -14.97 -2.02
N MET A 410 5.97 -14.25 -2.07
CA MET A 410 6.31 -13.41 -3.21
C MET A 410 7.60 -13.91 -3.87
N ALA A 411 7.86 -13.50 -5.11
CA ALA A 411 9.08 -13.77 -5.86
C ALA A 411 10.34 -13.28 -5.13
N GLN A 412 10.21 -12.30 -4.23
CA GLN A 412 11.31 -11.85 -3.38
C GLN A 412 11.62 -12.78 -2.21
N THR A 413 10.72 -13.70 -1.87
CA THR A 413 10.80 -14.55 -0.66
C THR A 413 10.65 -16.04 -0.94
N ALA A 414 10.28 -16.43 -2.16
CA ALA A 414 10.04 -17.80 -2.59
C ALA A 414 10.61 -17.99 -4.03
N PRO A 415 10.92 -19.24 -4.45
CA PRO A 415 11.40 -19.56 -5.80
C PRO A 415 10.25 -19.49 -6.82
N LEU A 416 9.67 -18.31 -6.93
CA LEU A 416 8.53 -17.96 -7.75
C LEU A 416 9.00 -17.01 -8.86
N PRO A 417 8.71 -17.27 -10.15
CA PRO A 417 9.23 -16.45 -11.25
C PRO A 417 8.72 -15.00 -11.20
N SER A 418 7.48 -14.79 -10.73
CA SER A 418 6.88 -13.47 -10.60
C SER A 418 5.70 -13.46 -9.63
N ASN A 419 5.34 -12.25 -9.15
CA ASN A 419 4.21 -12.02 -8.25
C ASN A 419 2.84 -12.04 -8.95
N THR A 420 2.79 -12.12 -10.28
CA THR A 420 1.55 -12.24 -11.05
C THR A 420 1.23 -13.71 -11.30
N ILE A 421 0.23 -14.26 -10.63
CA ILE A 421 -0.15 -15.67 -10.74
C ILE A 421 -1.45 -15.80 -11.54
N TYR A 422 -1.40 -16.47 -12.69
CA TYR A 422 -2.58 -16.66 -13.54
C TYR A 422 -3.30 -17.98 -13.29
N ASN A 423 -2.57 -19.02 -12.91
CA ASN A 423 -3.15 -20.35 -12.72
C ASN A 423 -2.35 -21.15 -11.69
N LEU A 424 -3.09 -21.99 -10.95
CA LEU A 424 -2.56 -22.97 -10.00
C LEU A 424 -3.18 -24.32 -10.35
N HIS A 425 -2.35 -25.36 -10.42
CA HIS A 425 -2.82 -26.70 -10.73
C HIS A 425 -2.15 -27.71 -9.80
N LEU A 426 -2.97 -28.43 -9.02
CA LEU A 426 -2.50 -29.53 -8.19
C LEU A 426 -2.32 -30.77 -9.06
N ARG A 427 -1.10 -31.30 -9.06
CA ARG A 427 -0.75 -32.55 -9.75
C ARG A 427 -1.21 -33.77 -8.98
N ALA A 428 -1.36 -34.89 -9.69
CA ALA A 428 -1.75 -36.17 -9.10
C ALA A 428 -0.77 -36.68 -8.03
N ASN A 429 0.51 -36.30 -8.13
CA ASN A 429 1.54 -36.64 -7.16
C ASN A 429 1.59 -35.70 -5.93
N GLY A 430 0.75 -34.67 -5.89
CA GLY A 430 0.68 -33.68 -4.80
C GLY A 430 1.53 -32.42 -5.01
N ASP A 431 2.28 -32.32 -6.11
CA ASP A 431 3.04 -31.11 -6.45
C ASP A 431 2.11 -30.00 -6.97
N MET A 432 2.52 -28.75 -6.77
CA MET A 432 1.81 -27.58 -7.27
C MET A 432 2.50 -27.02 -8.52
N MET A 433 1.77 -26.92 -9.63
CA MET A 433 2.18 -26.13 -10.78
C MET A 433 1.63 -24.71 -10.66
N ILE A 434 2.45 -23.73 -10.99
CA ILE A 434 2.14 -22.31 -10.84
C ILE A 434 2.47 -21.59 -12.15
N ALA A 435 1.49 -20.97 -12.80
CA ALA A 435 1.68 -20.18 -14.01
C ALA A 435 1.80 -18.69 -13.68
N THR A 436 2.80 -18.00 -14.25
CA THR A 436 3.09 -16.59 -13.99
C THR A 436 3.33 -15.78 -15.28
N ASP A 437 3.49 -14.47 -15.17
CA ASP A 437 3.85 -13.61 -16.30
C ASP A 437 5.35 -13.64 -16.69
N GLN A 438 6.20 -14.35 -15.94
CA GLN A 438 7.64 -14.52 -16.20
C GLN A 438 8.10 -16.00 -16.15
N GLY A 439 7.19 -16.93 -16.43
CA GLY A 439 7.44 -18.37 -16.49
C GLY A 439 6.43 -19.18 -15.69
N ALA A 440 6.77 -20.44 -15.43
CA ALA A 440 6.02 -21.34 -14.57
C ALA A 440 6.94 -21.94 -13.49
N ALA A 441 6.35 -22.29 -12.35
CA ALA A 441 7.04 -23.02 -11.28
C ALA A 441 6.38 -24.38 -11.03
N LEU A 442 7.19 -25.35 -10.63
CA LEU A 442 6.75 -26.66 -10.14
C LEU A 442 7.32 -26.84 -8.73
N TRP A 443 6.43 -26.89 -7.74
CA TRP A 443 6.78 -26.94 -6.33
C TRP A 443 6.34 -28.25 -5.70
N HIS A 444 7.26 -28.90 -4.99
CA HIS A 444 6.93 -30.03 -4.14
C HIS A 444 6.31 -29.53 -2.83
N VAL A 445 5.06 -29.86 -2.56
CA VAL A 445 4.31 -29.32 -1.42
C VAL A 445 4.53 -30.21 -0.19
N SER A 446 4.98 -29.62 0.92
CA SER A 446 5.14 -30.31 2.21
C SER A 446 4.41 -29.58 3.34
N GLU A 447 4.25 -30.24 4.48
CA GLU A 447 3.59 -29.67 5.66
C GLU A 447 4.37 -28.46 6.21
N GLY A 448 5.71 -28.55 6.26
CA GLY A 448 6.60 -27.51 6.79
C GLY A 448 7.03 -26.43 5.79
N SER A 449 7.04 -26.73 4.49
CA SER A 449 7.40 -25.78 3.44
C SER A 449 6.45 -25.87 2.24
N PRO A 450 5.92 -24.74 1.74
CA PRO A 450 5.11 -24.72 0.53
C PRO A 450 5.89 -25.10 -0.75
N TRP A 451 7.22 -25.00 -0.72
CA TRP A 451 8.11 -25.46 -1.80
C TRP A 451 9.26 -26.30 -1.23
N GLY A 452 9.45 -27.51 -1.77
CA GLY A 452 10.57 -28.38 -1.42
C GLY A 452 11.90 -27.93 -2.04
N GLU A 453 13.00 -28.55 -1.62
CA GLU A 453 14.36 -28.29 -2.15
C GLU A 453 14.45 -28.52 -3.67
N ASP A 454 13.60 -29.39 -4.22
CA ASP A 454 13.55 -29.75 -5.64
C ASP A 454 12.64 -28.85 -6.50
N SER A 455 12.31 -27.64 -6.04
CA SER A 455 11.49 -26.70 -6.83
C SER A 455 12.13 -26.39 -8.19
N ARG A 456 11.32 -26.35 -9.25
CA ARG A 456 11.79 -26.07 -10.62
C ARG A 456 11.09 -24.85 -11.19
N VAL A 457 11.83 -24.07 -11.97
CA VAL A 457 11.32 -22.90 -12.70
C VAL A 457 11.55 -23.12 -14.20
N TYR A 458 10.50 -22.93 -14.98
CA TYR A 458 10.50 -23.03 -16.43
C TYR A 458 10.21 -21.65 -17.03
N ASN A 459 11.08 -21.19 -17.91
CA ASN A 459 10.91 -19.98 -18.71
C ASN A 459 11.47 -20.23 -20.12
N ARG A 460 11.29 -19.28 -21.02
CA ARG A 460 11.73 -19.40 -22.42
C ARG A 460 13.24 -19.60 -22.57
N GLN A 461 14.04 -19.15 -21.60
CA GLN A 461 15.50 -19.24 -21.67
C GLN A 461 16.04 -20.60 -21.22
N ASN A 462 15.37 -21.26 -20.29
CA ASN A 462 15.85 -22.50 -19.65
C ASN A 462 15.01 -23.74 -19.97
N SER A 463 13.96 -23.59 -20.78
CA SER A 463 13.02 -24.66 -21.10
C SER A 463 12.50 -24.52 -22.53
N GLY A 464 11.70 -25.49 -22.98
CA GLY A 464 11.07 -25.44 -24.30
C GLY A 464 9.74 -24.69 -24.34
N ILE A 465 9.40 -23.87 -23.34
CA ILE A 465 8.18 -23.04 -23.36
C ILE A 465 8.30 -21.92 -24.41
N GLY A 466 7.22 -21.64 -25.15
CA GLY A 466 7.22 -20.68 -26.26
C GLY A 466 7.29 -19.20 -25.86
N ASP A 467 6.82 -18.85 -24.66
CA ASP A 467 6.71 -17.48 -24.13
C ASP A 467 6.76 -17.48 -22.59
N ASP A 468 7.35 -16.44 -21.99
CA ASP A 468 7.44 -16.31 -20.53
C ASP A 468 6.09 -16.01 -19.89
N ARG A 469 5.11 -15.48 -20.63
CA ARG A 469 3.75 -15.26 -20.11
C ARG A 469 2.94 -16.54 -20.17
N VAL A 470 3.08 -17.37 -19.15
CA VAL A 470 2.32 -18.63 -18.96
C VAL A 470 0.98 -18.31 -18.31
N ARG A 471 -0.13 -18.56 -19.01
CA ARG A 471 -1.49 -18.26 -18.55
C ARG A 471 -2.16 -19.44 -17.86
N VAL A 472 -1.84 -20.66 -18.27
CA VAL A 472 -2.44 -21.89 -17.74
C VAL A 472 -1.41 -23.00 -17.72
N VAL A 473 -1.43 -23.79 -16.65
CA VAL A 473 -0.64 -25.02 -16.49
C VAL A 473 -1.59 -26.18 -16.22
N TYR A 474 -1.27 -27.36 -16.74
CA TYR A 474 -2.14 -28.53 -16.60
C TYR A 474 -1.32 -29.82 -16.66
N GLU A 475 -1.71 -30.84 -15.89
CA GLU A 475 -1.22 -32.22 -16.01
C GLU A 475 -2.34 -33.08 -16.60
N ASP A 476 -2.05 -33.78 -17.70
CA ASP A 476 -3.02 -34.74 -18.27
C ASP A 476 -3.00 -36.09 -17.54
N ARG A 477 -3.98 -36.96 -17.84
CA ARG A 477 -4.07 -38.32 -17.26
C ARG A 477 -2.86 -39.20 -17.55
N LYS A 478 -2.02 -38.85 -18.55
CA LYS A 478 -0.77 -39.57 -18.90
C LYS A 478 0.45 -39.03 -18.14
N GLY A 479 0.30 -37.94 -17.38
CA GLY A 479 1.37 -37.30 -16.62
C GLY A 479 2.20 -36.30 -17.43
N ASN A 480 1.75 -35.92 -18.64
CA ASN A 480 2.41 -34.87 -19.41
C ASN A 480 2.08 -33.50 -18.83
N LEU A 481 3.06 -32.59 -18.87
CA LEU A 481 2.89 -31.24 -18.34
C LEU A 481 2.68 -30.24 -19.47
N TRP A 482 1.58 -29.49 -19.40
CA TRP A 482 1.12 -28.58 -20.43
C TRP A 482 1.26 -27.13 -19.98
N PHE A 483 1.78 -26.28 -20.85
CA PHE A 483 2.06 -24.88 -20.59
C PHE A 483 1.41 -24.01 -21.67
N GLY A 484 0.25 -23.45 -21.35
CA GLY A 484 -0.46 -22.52 -22.22
C GLY A 484 0.06 -21.09 -22.02
N THR A 485 0.47 -20.44 -23.10
CA THR A 485 1.14 -19.14 -23.07
C THR A 485 0.50 -18.13 -24.01
N GLU A 486 0.97 -16.88 -23.98
CA GLU A 486 0.58 -15.84 -24.96
C GLU A 486 1.00 -16.17 -26.40
N SER A 487 1.93 -17.10 -26.61
CA SER A 487 2.39 -17.50 -27.96
C SER A 487 1.94 -18.91 -28.39
N GLY A 488 1.11 -19.59 -27.59
CA GLY A 488 0.59 -20.92 -27.92
C GLY A 488 0.75 -21.94 -26.79
N LEU A 489 0.82 -23.23 -27.13
CA LEU A 489 0.83 -24.37 -26.19
C LEU A 489 2.11 -25.20 -26.35
N SER A 490 2.80 -25.42 -25.23
CA SER A 490 3.97 -26.29 -25.14
C SER A 490 3.69 -27.49 -24.23
N CYS A 491 4.19 -28.67 -24.59
CA CYS A 491 4.18 -29.87 -23.75
C CYS A 491 5.58 -30.22 -23.27
N LEU A 492 5.72 -30.64 -22.01
CA LEU A 492 6.81 -31.48 -21.53
C LEU A 492 6.28 -32.91 -21.44
N CYS A 493 6.48 -33.66 -22.52
CA CYS A 493 5.98 -35.01 -22.76
C CYS A 493 7.17 -35.98 -22.68
N ASP A 494 7.13 -36.97 -21.79
CA ASP A 494 8.24 -37.95 -21.57
C ASP A 494 9.63 -37.28 -21.37
N GLY A 495 9.67 -36.13 -20.71
CA GLY A 495 10.90 -35.37 -20.47
C GLY A 495 11.42 -34.57 -21.68
N ASN A 496 10.73 -34.60 -22.82
CA ASN A 496 11.04 -33.83 -24.01
C ASN A 496 10.04 -32.68 -24.21
N TRP A 497 10.54 -31.55 -24.70
CA TRP A 497 9.71 -30.40 -25.02
C TRP A 497 9.18 -30.46 -26.45
N GLU A 498 7.88 -30.24 -26.60
CA GLU A 498 7.21 -30.15 -27.90
C GLU A 498 6.32 -28.90 -27.97
N GLN A 499 6.36 -28.20 -29.11
CA GLN A 499 5.44 -27.09 -29.41
C GLN A 499 4.24 -27.61 -30.17
N ILE A 500 3.08 -27.62 -29.52
CA ILE A 500 1.84 -28.23 -30.04
C ILE A 500 1.02 -27.19 -30.81
N LEU A 501 0.92 -25.98 -30.26
CA LEU A 501 0.28 -24.84 -30.90
C LEU A 501 1.27 -23.66 -30.91
N ASP A 502 1.57 -23.14 -32.09
CA ASP A 502 2.56 -22.07 -32.28
C ASP A 502 1.93 -20.86 -33.02
N ALA A 503 2.03 -19.68 -32.40
CA ALA A 503 1.59 -18.42 -32.98
C ALA A 503 2.27 -18.07 -34.32
N GLY A 504 3.50 -18.56 -34.56
CA GLY A 504 4.19 -18.41 -35.86
C GLY A 504 3.47 -19.13 -37.00
N LYS A 505 2.78 -20.25 -36.70
CA LYS A 505 2.06 -21.09 -37.67
C LYS A 505 0.57 -20.77 -37.76
N TYR A 506 -0.06 -20.45 -36.63
CA TYR A 506 -1.52 -20.30 -36.51
C TYR A 506 -1.98 -18.86 -36.21
N GLY A 507 -1.06 -17.89 -36.16
CA GLY A 507 -1.33 -16.46 -35.97
C GLY A 507 -1.16 -15.98 -34.52
N ARG A 508 -0.95 -14.67 -34.33
CA ARG A 508 -0.64 -14.05 -33.01
C ARG A 508 -1.77 -14.11 -31.98
N GLU A 509 -2.95 -14.56 -32.36
CA GLU A 509 -4.15 -14.58 -31.50
C GLU A 509 -4.39 -15.94 -30.81
N VAL A 510 -3.52 -16.94 -31.01
CA VAL A 510 -3.59 -18.27 -30.36
C VAL A 510 -3.13 -18.28 -28.89
N LYS A 511 -3.45 -17.19 -28.17
CA LYS A 511 -3.17 -17.01 -26.75
C LYS A 511 -3.99 -18.02 -25.95
N VAL A 512 -3.33 -19.00 -25.35
CA VAL A 512 -4.01 -20.07 -24.62
C VAL A 512 -4.47 -19.54 -23.26
N ARG A 513 -5.75 -19.77 -22.92
CA ARG A 513 -6.38 -19.29 -21.68
C ARG A 513 -6.83 -20.43 -20.78
N SER A 514 -7.23 -21.56 -21.36
CA SER A 514 -7.76 -22.69 -20.61
C SER A 514 -7.43 -23.99 -21.31
N LEU A 515 -7.25 -25.05 -20.51
CA LEU A 515 -7.02 -26.41 -20.94
C LEU A 515 -7.97 -27.33 -20.17
N VAL A 516 -8.52 -28.34 -20.83
CA VAL A 516 -9.28 -29.42 -20.18
C VAL A 516 -9.16 -30.70 -20.99
N GLU A 517 -9.05 -31.84 -20.31
CA GLU A 517 -9.03 -33.16 -20.94
C GLU A 517 -10.43 -33.79 -20.93
N ASP A 518 -10.79 -34.44 -22.04
CA ASP A 518 -12.04 -35.18 -22.18
C ASP A 518 -11.90 -36.66 -21.76
N GLU A 519 -12.98 -37.44 -21.83
CA GLU A 519 -12.94 -38.85 -21.42
C GLU A 519 -12.09 -39.75 -22.33
N LYS A 520 -11.83 -39.33 -23.57
CA LYS A 520 -10.97 -40.05 -24.51
C LYS A 520 -9.49 -39.71 -24.34
N GLY A 521 -9.19 -38.72 -23.49
CA GLY A 521 -7.85 -38.22 -23.27
C GLY A 521 -7.38 -37.25 -24.35
N HIS A 522 -8.32 -36.62 -25.07
CA HIS A 522 -8.00 -35.50 -25.95
C HIS A 522 -7.97 -34.21 -25.12
N LEU A 523 -7.01 -33.34 -25.46
CA LEU A 523 -6.82 -32.07 -24.78
C LEU A 523 -7.52 -30.96 -25.56
N TRP A 524 -8.51 -30.33 -24.92
CA TRP A 524 -9.23 -29.17 -25.45
C TRP A 524 -8.56 -27.88 -25.01
N ILE A 525 -8.34 -26.98 -25.97
CA ILE A 525 -7.51 -25.79 -25.83
C ILE A 525 -8.35 -24.55 -26.16
N GLY A 526 -8.67 -23.78 -25.13
CA GLY A 526 -9.39 -22.52 -25.26
C GLY A 526 -8.42 -21.38 -25.51
N THR A 527 -8.59 -20.67 -26.63
CA THR A 527 -7.74 -19.54 -27.00
C THR A 527 -8.55 -18.27 -27.23
N LEU A 528 -7.87 -17.13 -27.39
CA LEU A 528 -8.50 -15.89 -27.85
C LEU A 528 -8.83 -15.87 -29.36
N ASN A 529 -8.56 -16.97 -30.08
CA ASN A 529 -8.92 -17.19 -31.49
C ASN A 529 -9.78 -18.47 -31.65
N GLY A 530 -10.47 -18.85 -30.58
CA GLY A 530 -11.39 -19.98 -30.49
C GLY A 530 -10.75 -21.30 -30.07
N LEU A 531 -11.39 -22.41 -30.46
CA LEU A 531 -11.20 -23.73 -29.85
C LEU A 531 -10.31 -24.64 -30.70
N PHE A 532 -9.37 -25.32 -30.04
CA PHE A 532 -8.55 -26.37 -30.63
C PHE A 532 -8.65 -27.67 -29.82
N GLU A 533 -8.39 -28.79 -30.47
CA GLU A 533 -8.32 -30.12 -29.87
C GLU A 533 -6.99 -30.77 -30.26
N TRP A 534 -6.35 -31.41 -29.30
CA TRP A 534 -5.18 -32.26 -29.51
C TRP A 534 -5.53 -33.70 -29.17
N ASP A 535 -5.56 -34.57 -30.18
CA ASP A 535 -5.92 -36.00 -30.03
C ASP A 535 -4.71 -36.90 -29.67
N GLY A 536 -3.54 -36.29 -29.40
CA GLY A 536 -2.28 -36.99 -29.20
C GLY A 536 -1.44 -37.19 -30.46
N ARG A 537 -1.95 -36.81 -31.64
CA ARG A 537 -1.25 -36.93 -32.93
C ARG A 537 -1.36 -35.68 -33.79
N GLN A 538 -2.52 -35.06 -33.83
CA GLN A 538 -2.82 -33.92 -34.66
C GLN A 538 -3.61 -32.86 -33.89
N LEU A 539 -3.39 -31.61 -34.29
CA LEU A 539 -4.10 -30.46 -33.78
C LEU A 539 -5.26 -30.11 -34.71
N ILE A 540 -6.47 -30.12 -34.18
CA ILE A 540 -7.71 -29.82 -34.91
C ILE A 540 -8.20 -28.44 -34.48
N SER A 541 -8.38 -27.52 -35.43
CA SER A 541 -8.97 -26.20 -35.16
C SER A 541 -10.46 -26.18 -35.48
N TYR A 542 -11.29 -25.87 -34.48
CA TYR A 542 -12.74 -25.81 -34.62
C TYR A 542 -13.22 -24.44 -35.12
N SER A 543 -12.44 -23.37 -34.93
CA SER A 543 -12.77 -22.03 -35.41
C SER A 543 -12.71 -21.86 -36.93
N GLN A 544 -11.84 -22.63 -37.61
CA GLN A 544 -11.55 -22.46 -39.05
C GLN A 544 -12.13 -23.57 -39.93
N ASN A 545 -12.30 -24.79 -39.40
CA ASN A 545 -12.52 -25.97 -40.25
C ASN A 545 -13.94 -26.56 -40.17
N PHE A 546 -14.72 -26.24 -39.14
CA PHE A 546 -15.98 -26.95 -38.89
C PHE A 546 -17.17 -25.99 -38.81
N PHE A 547 -17.18 -25.02 -37.88
CA PHE A 547 -18.32 -24.11 -37.69
C PHE A 547 -17.89 -22.73 -37.12
N ALA A 548 -18.67 -21.68 -37.35
CA ALA A 548 -18.43 -20.37 -36.75
C ALA A 548 -18.84 -20.39 -35.26
N LEU A 549 -17.86 -20.37 -34.36
CA LEU A 549 -18.10 -20.17 -32.93
C LEU A 549 -18.84 -18.82 -32.73
N PRO A 550 -19.92 -18.77 -31.93
CA PRO A 550 -20.66 -17.52 -31.68
C PRO A 550 -19.79 -16.41 -31.06
N ASP A 551 -18.76 -16.81 -30.33
CA ASP A 551 -17.73 -15.95 -29.78
C ASP A 551 -16.38 -16.68 -29.75
N PRO A 552 -15.34 -16.20 -30.47
CA PRO A 552 -14.03 -16.84 -30.49
C PRO A 552 -13.18 -16.57 -29.24
N PHE A 553 -13.55 -15.61 -28.38
CA PHE A 553 -12.75 -15.28 -27.19
C PHE A 553 -13.07 -16.23 -26.03
N ILE A 554 -12.36 -17.36 -25.96
CA ILE A 554 -12.55 -18.36 -24.91
C ILE A 554 -11.62 -18.06 -23.74
N PHE A 555 -12.19 -17.85 -22.56
CA PHE A 555 -11.45 -17.58 -21.32
C PHE A 555 -11.35 -18.80 -20.41
N SER A 556 -12.37 -19.66 -20.42
CA SER A 556 -12.44 -20.83 -19.54
C SER A 556 -13.14 -21.98 -20.25
N LEU A 557 -12.72 -23.21 -19.94
CA LEU A 557 -13.31 -24.45 -20.39
C LEU A 557 -13.67 -25.33 -19.19
N ALA A 558 -14.75 -26.10 -19.32
CA ALA A 558 -15.08 -27.15 -18.37
C ALA A 558 -15.67 -28.36 -19.09
N HIS A 559 -15.24 -29.56 -18.68
CA HIS A 559 -15.73 -30.82 -19.20
C HIS A 559 -16.76 -31.42 -18.24
N GLN A 560 -17.87 -31.92 -18.78
CA GLN A 560 -18.98 -32.48 -18.01
C GLN A 560 -19.53 -33.74 -18.69
N MET A 561 -19.60 -34.84 -17.95
CA MET A 561 -20.38 -36.02 -18.33
C MET A 561 -21.78 -35.92 -17.73
N PHE A 562 -22.83 -35.83 -18.55
CA PHE A 562 -24.20 -35.67 -18.07
C PHE A 562 -25.18 -36.53 -18.87
N GLN A 563 -25.96 -37.35 -18.17
CA GLN A 563 -26.95 -38.27 -18.77
C GLN A 563 -26.38 -39.22 -19.86
N GLY A 564 -25.10 -39.58 -19.76
CA GLY A 564 -24.43 -40.46 -20.73
C GLY A 564 -23.88 -39.74 -21.97
N GLU A 565 -24.05 -38.43 -22.06
CA GLU A 565 -23.46 -37.58 -23.08
C GLU A 565 -22.30 -36.75 -22.51
N GLU A 566 -21.36 -36.41 -23.38
CA GLU A 566 -20.16 -35.65 -23.07
C GLU A 566 -20.30 -34.21 -23.55
N TYR A 567 -20.17 -33.26 -22.63
CA TYR A 567 -20.33 -31.84 -22.90
C TYR A 567 -19.06 -31.07 -22.57
N LEU A 568 -18.66 -30.20 -23.50
CA LEU A 568 -17.65 -29.18 -23.29
C LEU A 568 -18.34 -27.82 -23.14
N TRP A 569 -18.12 -27.16 -22.02
CA TRP A 569 -18.60 -25.81 -21.74
C TRP A 569 -17.50 -24.80 -22.01
N LEU A 570 -17.86 -23.72 -22.71
CA LEU A 570 -16.99 -22.64 -23.11
C LEU A 570 -17.47 -21.34 -22.49
N GLY A 571 -16.62 -20.74 -21.65
CA GLY A 571 -16.82 -19.42 -21.07
C GLY A 571 -16.20 -18.38 -21.98
N THR A 572 -17.01 -17.47 -22.50
CA THR A 572 -16.61 -16.48 -23.50
C THR A 572 -16.87 -15.05 -23.03
N GLN A 573 -16.47 -14.07 -23.85
CA GLN A 573 -16.76 -12.66 -23.58
C GLN A 573 -18.26 -12.35 -23.63
N LYS A 574 -19.00 -12.93 -24.58
CA LYS A 574 -20.45 -12.74 -24.72
C LYS A 574 -21.26 -13.57 -23.74
N GLY A 575 -20.80 -14.76 -23.35
CA GLY A 575 -21.54 -15.59 -22.41
C GLY A 575 -21.01 -17.03 -22.35
N VAL A 576 -21.92 -18.00 -22.49
CA VAL A 576 -21.57 -19.43 -22.41
C VAL A 576 -21.99 -20.14 -23.68
N THR A 577 -21.13 -21.04 -24.17
CA THR A 577 -21.48 -22.02 -25.20
C THR A 577 -21.28 -23.43 -24.65
N ARG A 578 -22.21 -24.33 -24.94
CA ARG A 578 -22.11 -25.76 -24.65
C ARG A 578 -21.98 -26.52 -25.96
N LEU A 579 -20.99 -27.39 -26.06
CA LEU A 579 -20.74 -28.26 -27.20
C LEU A 579 -20.95 -29.72 -26.78
N ALA A 580 -21.86 -30.43 -27.44
CA ALA A 580 -21.99 -31.87 -27.29
C ALA A 580 -20.93 -32.58 -28.15
N LEU A 581 -20.03 -33.35 -27.53
CA LEU A 581 -18.88 -33.92 -28.24
C LEU A 581 -19.26 -35.11 -29.15
N SER A 582 -20.39 -35.77 -28.89
CA SER A 582 -20.89 -36.88 -29.69
C SER A 582 -21.46 -36.43 -31.05
N THR A 583 -22.18 -35.30 -31.06
CA THR A 583 -22.89 -34.77 -32.23
C THR A 583 -22.27 -33.51 -32.81
N LEU A 584 -21.34 -32.89 -32.09
CA LEU A 584 -20.76 -31.56 -32.39
C LEU A 584 -21.82 -30.45 -32.51
N THR A 585 -22.94 -30.58 -31.80
CA THR A 585 -23.99 -29.54 -31.75
C THR A 585 -23.73 -28.54 -30.62
N MET A 586 -24.03 -27.26 -30.87
CA MET A 586 -23.80 -26.17 -29.92
C MET A 586 -25.09 -25.50 -29.47
N ASP A 587 -25.16 -25.21 -28.16
CA ASP A 587 -26.13 -24.30 -27.56
C ASP A 587 -25.38 -23.09 -26.99
N SER A 588 -25.87 -21.88 -27.24
CA SER A 588 -25.20 -20.66 -26.77
C SER A 588 -26.16 -19.70 -26.09
N TRP A 589 -25.69 -19.10 -25.01
CA TRP A 589 -26.40 -18.10 -24.24
C TRP A 589 -25.58 -16.81 -24.21
N ASP A 590 -26.09 -15.77 -24.86
CA ASP A 590 -25.50 -14.44 -24.90
C ASP A 590 -26.03 -13.59 -23.73
N PHE A 591 -25.11 -13.05 -22.94
CA PHE A 591 -25.39 -12.23 -21.77
C PHE A 591 -24.87 -10.79 -21.92
N SER A 592 -24.27 -10.44 -23.06
CA SER A 592 -23.68 -9.11 -23.32
C SER A 592 -24.69 -7.96 -23.25
N SER A 593 -25.97 -8.25 -23.43
CA SER A 593 -27.07 -7.27 -23.33
C SER A 593 -27.49 -6.95 -21.89
N ARG A 594 -26.97 -7.64 -20.87
CA ARG A 594 -27.42 -7.56 -19.47
C ARG A 594 -26.75 -6.44 -18.62
N ASP A 595 -26.67 -5.21 -19.14
CA ASP A 595 -26.18 -3.95 -18.49
C ASP A 595 -24.68 -3.57 -18.58
N LEU A 596 -24.41 -2.31 -18.22
CA LEU A 596 -23.12 -1.59 -18.12
C LEU A 596 -22.18 -2.23 -17.07
N GLY A 597 -21.58 -3.37 -17.38
CA GLY A 597 -20.62 -4.01 -16.50
C GLY A 597 -20.28 -5.45 -16.85
N TRP A 598 -20.94 -6.03 -17.84
CA TRP A 598 -20.67 -7.41 -18.29
C TRP A 598 -19.33 -7.52 -19.04
N GLY A 599 -18.36 -8.21 -18.43
CA GLY A 599 -17.02 -8.48 -18.96
C GLY A 599 -16.77 -9.93 -19.38
N GLY A 600 -17.83 -10.76 -19.42
CA GLY A 600 -17.75 -12.16 -19.83
C GLY A 600 -17.59 -13.16 -18.68
N VAL A 601 -17.44 -14.43 -19.06
CA VAL A 601 -17.29 -15.56 -18.14
C VAL A 601 -15.80 -15.80 -17.89
N SER A 602 -15.34 -15.48 -16.69
CA SER A 602 -13.92 -15.60 -16.32
C SER A 602 -13.54 -17.02 -15.91
N HIS A 603 -14.48 -17.79 -15.35
CA HIS A 603 -14.22 -19.15 -14.88
C HIS A 603 -15.48 -20.02 -14.94
N LEU A 604 -15.33 -21.25 -15.42
CA LEU A 604 -16.31 -22.32 -15.37
C LEU A 604 -15.86 -23.39 -14.37
N MET A 605 -16.81 -23.93 -13.61
CA MET A 605 -16.55 -25.03 -12.68
C MET A 605 -17.71 -26.01 -12.72
N ILE A 606 -17.38 -27.30 -12.73
CA ILE A 606 -18.33 -28.38 -12.44
C ILE A 606 -18.14 -28.79 -10.98
N ASP A 607 -19.20 -28.72 -10.20
CA ASP A 607 -19.14 -29.13 -8.79
C ASP A 607 -19.29 -30.66 -8.61
N SER A 608 -19.11 -31.12 -7.38
CA SER A 608 -19.19 -32.53 -6.99
C SER A 608 -20.60 -33.15 -7.17
N GLN A 609 -21.62 -32.31 -7.37
CA GLN A 609 -22.98 -32.72 -7.71
C GLN A 609 -23.23 -32.68 -9.23
N ASN A 610 -22.17 -32.51 -10.02
CA ASN A 610 -22.17 -32.40 -11.46
C ASN A 610 -22.97 -31.20 -12.00
N ARG A 611 -23.08 -30.12 -11.22
CA ARG A 611 -23.75 -28.88 -11.63
C ARG A 611 -22.74 -27.89 -12.19
N VAL A 612 -23.18 -27.11 -13.18
CA VAL A 612 -22.34 -26.12 -13.87
C VAL A 612 -22.47 -24.77 -13.20
N TRP A 613 -21.34 -24.17 -12.86
CA TRP A 613 -21.23 -22.83 -12.30
C TRP A 613 -20.34 -21.94 -13.16
N ILE A 614 -20.71 -20.66 -13.25
CA ILE A 614 -19.90 -19.63 -13.88
C ILE A 614 -19.58 -18.50 -12.92
N ALA A 615 -18.33 -18.03 -12.97
CA ALA A 615 -17.90 -16.75 -12.43
C ALA A 615 -17.86 -15.75 -13.58
N THR A 616 -18.24 -14.51 -13.29
CA THR A 616 -18.36 -13.47 -14.32
C THR A 616 -17.74 -12.17 -13.85
N ILE A 617 -17.22 -11.41 -14.81
CA ILE A 617 -16.73 -10.06 -14.58
C ILE A 617 -17.95 -9.14 -14.65
N GLY A 618 -18.58 -8.86 -13.51
CA GLY A 618 -19.67 -7.88 -13.37
C GLY A 618 -21.09 -8.45 -13.28
N GLY A 619 -21.28 -9.74 -13.61
CA GLY A 619 -22.56 -10.43 -13.50
C GLY A 619 -22.77 -11.26 -12.23
N GLY A 620 -21.77 -11.33 -11.34
CA GLY A 620 -21.73 -12.19 -10.16
C GLY A 620 -21.35 -13.64 -10.51
N ILE A 621 -22.03 -14.60 -9.89
CA ILE A 621 -21.95 -16.01 -10.28
C ILE A 621 -23.29 -16.48 -10.84
N ALA A 622 -23.30 -17.52 -11.66
CA ALA A 622 -24.54 -18.16 -12.07
C ALA A 622 -24.42 -19.68 -12.06
N ARG A 623 -25.57 -20.33 -11.86
CA ARG A 623 -25.70 -21.79 -11.89
C ARG A 623 -26.63 -22.18 -13.03
N TRP A 624 -26.27 -23.22 -13.76
CA TRP A 624 -27.15 -23.84 -14.74
C TRP A 624 -28.21 -24.72 -14.05
N ASP A 625 -29.48 -24.54 -14.38
CA ASP A 625 -30.60 -25.32 -13.81
C ASP A 625 -31.21 -26.34 -14.80
N GLU A 626 -30.47 -26.68 -15.85
CA GLU A 626 -30.91 -27.53 -16.98
C GLU A 626 -31.83 -26.85 -17.99
N LYS A 627 -32.36 -25.65 -17.68
CA LYS A 627 -33.23 -24.89 -18.58
C LYS A 627 -32.73 -23.46 -18.84
N ASP A 628 -32.30 -22.75 -17.79
CA ASP A 628 -31.82 -21.38 -17.81
C ASP A 628 -30.71 -21.17 -16.75
N TRP A 629 -30.10 -19.99 -16.77
CA TRP A 629 -29.06 -19.58 -15.84
C TRP A 629 -29.63 -18.79 -14.67
N ILE A 630 -29.40 -19.28 -13.46
CA ILE A 630 -29.78 -18.62 -12.21
C ILE A 630 -28.61 -17.77 -11.71
N PHE A 631 -28.75 -16.43 -11.74
CA PHE A 631 -27.72 -15.48 -11.36
C PHE A 631 -27.82 -15.04 -9.89
N TYR A 632 -26.67 -15.03 -9.23
CA TYR A 632 -26.47 -14.51 -7.88
C TYR A 632 -25.58 -13.26 -7.99
N ARG A 633 -26.08 -12.10 -7.51
CA ARG A 633 -25.43 -10.78 -7.61
C ARG A 633 -25.44 -10.07 -6.25
N LEU A 634 -24.69 -8.96 -6.11
CA LEU A 634 -24.68 -8.13 -4.89
C LEU A 634 -26.09 -7.69 -4.41
N GLY A 635 -27.05 -7.52 -5.32
CA GLY A 635 -28.44 -7.17 -4.98
C GLY A 635 -29.38 -8.34 -4.74
N THR A 636 -29.00 -9.56 -5.12
CA THR A 636 -29.85 -10.77 -5.03
C THR A 636 -29.26 -11.87 -4.14
N SER A 637 -28.04 -11.66 -3.63
CA SER A 637 -27.27 -12.60 -2.83
C SER A 637 -26.31 -11.84 -1.92
N LEU A 638 -25.65 -12.55 -1.01
CA LEU A 638 -24.65 -12.00 -0.09
C LEU A 638 -23.25 -11.86 -0.72
N LEU A 639 -23.15 -11.93 -2.06
CA LEU A 639 -21.88 -11.69 -2.76
C LEU A 639 -21.40 -10.27 -2.50
N PRO A 640 -20.12 -10.08 -2.11
CA PRO A 640 -19.57 -8.77 -1.81
C PRO A 640 -19.34 -7.87 -3.04
N THR A 641 -19.15 -8.47 -4.22
CA THR A 641 -18.98 -7.77 -5.51
C THR A 641 -19.60 -8.61 -6.62
N SER A 642 -19.94 -7.98 -7.74
CA SER A 642 -20.38 -8.69 -8.95
C SER A 642 -19.22 -9.11 -9.87
N VAL A 643 -17.98 -8.75 -9.55
CA VAL A 643 -16.79 -9.16 -10.29
C VAL A 643 -16.17 -10.34 -9.57
N VAL A 644 -16.35 -11.53 -10.14
CA VAL A 644 -15.80 -12.79 -9.62
C VAL A 644 -14.85 -13.32 -10.67
N ASN A 645 -13.56 -13.40 -10.34
CA ASN A 645 -12.51 -13.82 -11.27
C ASN A 645 -12.40 -15.34 -11.34
N ASN A 646 -12.47 -16.01 -10.18
CA ASN A 646 -12.26 -17.46 -10.08
C ASN A 646 -13.11 -18.07 -8.97
N MET A 647 -13.40 -19.37 -9.06
CA MET A 647 -14.07 -20.13 -8.01
C MET A 647 -13.51 -21.54 -7.90
N ILE A 648 -13.53 -22.10 -6.69
CA ILE A 648 -13.20 -23.51 -6.45
C ILE A 648 -14.13 -24.11 -5.40
N GLU A 649 -14.54 -25.37 -5.61
CA GLU A 649 -15.26 -26.13 -4.60
C GLU A 649 -14.30 -26.71 -3.57
N GLN A 650 -14.68 -26.61 -2.31
CA GLN A 650 -14.15 -27.44 -1.25
C GLN A 650 -15.14 -28.58 -0.99
N PRO A 651 -14.82 -29.84 -1.35
CA PRO A 651 -15.78 -30.94 -1.25
C PRO A 651 -16.43 -31.04 0.14
N GLY A 652 -17.77 -31.01 0.16
CA GLY A 652 -18.58 -31.08 1.38
C GLY A 652 -18.51 -29.84 2.29
N LYS A 653 -17.85 -28.76 1.87
CA LYS A 653 -17.57 -27.55 2.67
C LYS A 653 -17.89 -26.22 1.97
N GLY A 654 -18.46 -26.29 0.77
CA GLY A 654 -18.96 -25.17 -0.03
C GLY A 654 -17.95 -24.64 -1.05
N PHE A 655 -18.03 -23.34 -1.40
CA PHE A 655 -17.23 -22.72 -2.45
C PHE A 655 -16.34 -21.61 -1.94
N TRP A 656 -15.19 -21.45 -2.57
CA TRP A 656 -14.32 -20.29 -2.42
C TRP A 656 -14.35 -19.46 -3.70
N LEU A 657 -14.40 -18.14 -3.53
CA LEU A 657 -14.62 -17.18 -4.59
C LEU A 657 -13.59 -16.07 -4.50
N GLY A 658 -13.01 -15.74 -5.65
CA GLY A 658 -12.04 -14.68 -5.84
C GLY A 658 -12.72 -13.48 -6.47
N HIS A 659 -12.71 -12.35 -5.77
CA HIS A 659 -13.40 -11.15 -6.21
C HIS A 659 -12.41 -10.08 -6.63
N GLY A 660 -12.71 -9.41 -7.74
CA GLY A 660 -12.03 -8.17 -8.15
C GLY A 660 -12.87 -6.93 -7.84
N PHE A 661 -12.26 -5.77 -7.99
CA PHE A 661 -12.97 -4.49 -8.02
C PHE A 661 -12.97 -3.90 -9.43
N PRO A 662 -14.10 -3.35 -9.91
CA PRO A 662 -14.20 -2.87 -11.29
C PRO A 662 -13.42 -1.57 -11.55
N THR A 663 -13.11 -0.79 -10.52
CA THR A 663 -12.55 0.57 -10.65
C THR A 663 -11.21 0.76 -9.94
N GLU A 664 -10.73 -0.25 -9.20
CA GLU A 664 -9.49 -0.17 -8.44
C GLU A 664 -8.76 -1.51 -8.43
N PRO A 665 -7.41 -1.52 -8.43
CA PRO A 665 -6.66 -2.75 -8.21
C PRO A 665 -6.93 -3.35 -6.84
N GLY A 666 -6.97 -4.68 -6.78
CA GLY A 666 -7.15 -5.42 -5.55
C GLY A 666 -8.39 -6.30 -5.58
N GLY A 667 -8.60 -7.01 -4.49
CA GLY A 667 -9.69 -7.94 -4.39
C GLY A 667 -9.96 -8.41 -2.97
N LEU A 668 -10.82 -9.39 -2.89
CA LEU A 668 -11.14 -10.09 -1.65
C LEU A 668 -11.47 -11.54 -1.95
N VAL A 669 -11.41 -12.37 -0.93
CA VAL A 669 -11.80 -13.77 -1.02
C VAL A 669 -13.07 -13.95 -0.23
N SER A 670 -14.03 -14.72 -0.74
CA SER A 670 -15.18 -15.13 0.05
C SER A 670 -15.35 -16.64 0.04
N ARG A 671 -15.94 -17.16 1.10
CA ARG A 671 -16.31 -18.57 1.23
C ARG A 671 -17.80 -18.66 1.49
N PHE A 672 -18.48 -19.47 0.69
CA PHE A 672 -19.86 -19.88 0.91
C PHE A 672 -19.87 -21.30 1.48
N ASP A 673 -20.61 -21.55 2.56
CA ASP A 673 -20.62 -22.86 3.24
C ASP A 673 -21.56 -23.91 2.61
N GLY A 674 -22.38 -23.51 1.64
CA GLY A 674 -23.35 -24.38 0.97
C GLY A 674 -24.76 -24.35 1.56
N VAL A 675 -24.98 -23.65 2.68
CA VAL A 675 -26.30 -23.53 3.32
C VAL A 675 -26.80 -22.10 3.24
N ASP A 676 -26.08 -21.13 3.81
CA ASP A 676 -26.43 -19.70 3.77
C ASP A 676 -25.32 -18.77 4.32
N GLN A 677 -24.22 -19.30 4.86
CA GLN A 677 -23.19 -18.45 5.47
C GLN A 677 -22.09 -18.07 4.48
N TRP A 678 -21.82 -16.76 4.46
CA TRP A 678 -20.75 -16.16 3.72
C TRP A 678 -19.69 -15.63 4.67
N THR A 679 -18.46 -16.10 4.51
CA THR A 679 -17.30 -15.56 5.20
C THR A 679 -16.50 -14.75 4.21
N ILE A 680 -16.28 -13.47 4.48
CA ILE A 680 -15.55 -12.56 3.61
C ILE A 680 -14.19 -12.27 4.22
N TYR A 681 -13.12 -12.50 3.46
CA TYR A 681 -11.73 -12.29 3.83
C TYR A 681 -11.16 -11.08 3.07
N ARG A 682 -10.77 -10.06 3.83
CA ARG A 682 -10.22 -8.77 3.41
C ARG A 682 -8.95 -8.47 4.21
N GLU A 683 -8.15 -7.53 3.71
CA GLU A 683 -6.97 -6.99 4.41
C GLU A 683 -7.25 -6.52 5.84
N ASN A 684 -8.44 -5.94 6.05
CA ASN A 684 -8.81 -5.35 7.33
C ASN A 684 -9.51 -6.32 8.30
N ASN A 685 -9.86 -7.54 7.90
CA ASN A 685 -10.58 -8.48 8.78
C ASN A 685 -9.97 -9.89 8.81
N SER A 686 -8.93 -10.15 8.02
CA SER A 686 -8.26 -11.44 7.91
C SER A 686 -6.77 -11.24 7.66
N GLY A 687 -6.03 -12.33 7.44
CA GLY A 687 -4.65 -12.28 6.96
C GLY A 687 -4.55 -12.09 5.45
N PHE A 688 -5.64 -12.11 4.67
CA PHE A 688 -5.56 -11.89 3.22
C PHE A 688 -5.03 -10.49 2.88
N ASN A 689 -4.02 -10.35 2.02
CA ASN A 689 -3.35 -9.06 1.79
C ASN A 689 -4.08 -8.08 0.83
N GLY A 690 -5.24 -8.46 0.28
CA GLY A 690 -6.02 -7.61 -0.62
C GLY A 690 -5.62 -7.67 -2.10
N GLY A 691 -4.64 -8.50 -2.49
CA GLY A 691 -4.33 -8.75 -3.91
C GLY A 691 -5.53 -9.33 -4.67
N GLU A 692 -5.66 -9.05 -5.95
CA GLU A 692 -6.78 -9.57 -6.75
C GLU A 692 -6.63 -11.09 -6.95
N PRO A 693 -7.54 -11.96 -6.44
CA PRO A 693 -7.43 -13.41 -6.61
C PRO A 693 -7.79 -13.82 -8.03
N LEU A 694 -6.86 -14.49 -8.70
CA LEU A 694 -7.01 -14.96 -10.08
C LEU A 694 -7.10 -16.48 -10.19
N ALA A 695 -6.52 -17.20 -9.24
CA ALA A 695 -6.45 -18.65 -9.26
C ALA A 695 -6.58 -19.25 -7.85
N PHE A 696 -7.18 -20.44 -7.77
CA PHE A 696 -7.26 -21.22 -6.55
C PHE A 696 -6.84 -22.66 -6.78
N ALA A 697 -6.25 -23.26 -5.76
CA ALA A 697 -6.05 -24.70 -5.67
C ALA A 697 -6.07 -25.15 -4.20
N PHE A 698 -6.50 -26.36 -3.93
CA PHE A 698 -6.25 -27.00 -2.63
C PHE A 698 -5.03 -27.88 -2.74
N ASP A 699 -4.20 -27.91 -1.71
CA ASP A 699 -3.11 -28.87 -1.62
C ASP A 699 -3.54 -30.17 -0.90
N PRO A 700 -2.69 -31.21 -0.87
CA PRO A 700 -3.03 -32.48 -0.22
C PRO A 700 -3.26 -32.37 1.29
N PHE A 701 -2.80 -31.29 1.93
CA PHE A 701 -2.99 -31.02 3.35
C PHE A 701 -4.29 -30.24 3.62
N GLY A 702 -5.03 -29.87 2.57
CA GLY A 702 -6.27 -29.12 2.67
C GLY A 702 -6.09 -27.63 2.87
N ARG A 703 -4.88 -27.09 2.62
CA ARG A 703 -4.61 -25.65 2.62
C ARG A 703 -5.09 -25.06 1.30
N LEU A 704 -5.70 -23.88 1.35
CA LEU A 704 -6.13 -23.14 0.16
C LEU A 704 -4.98 -22.29 -0.35
N TRP A 705 -4.61 -22.47 -1.61
CA TRP A 705 -3.65 -21.66 -2.33
C TRP A 705 -4.39 -20.65 -3.20
N ILE A 706 -3.95 -19.40 -3.16
CA ILE A 706 -4.59 -18.26 -3.81
C ILE A 706 -3.53 -17.54 -4.63
N GLY A 707 -3.59 -17.70 -5.94
CA GLY A 707 -2.78 -16.94 -6.88
C GLY A 707 -3.37 -15.55 -7.08
N THR A 708 -2.56 -14.51 -6.96
CA THR A 708 -3.02 -13.11 -7.10
C THR A 708 -2.37 -12.38 -8.27
N ALA A 709 -3.02 -11.31 -8.72
CA ALA A 709 -2.54 -10.50 -9.84
C ALA A 709 -1.20 -9.78 -9.57
N LEU A 710 -0.93 -9.35 -8.33
CA LEU A 710 0.24 -8.52 -8.01
C LEU A 710 0.96 -8.91 -6.71
N SER A 711 0.42 -9.86 -5.94
CA SER A 711 0.86 -10.13 -4.57
C SER A 711 1.31 -11.58 -4.36
N GLY A 712 1.71 -12.25 -5.44
CA GLY A 712 2.21 -13.62 -5.44
C GLY A 712 1.13 -14.64 -5.04
N VAL A 713 1.55 -15.62 -4.25
CA VAL A 713 0.69 -16.70 -3.73
C VAL A 713 0.38 -16.44 -2.26
N GLN A 714 -0.89 -16.59 -1.89
CA GLN A 714 -1.31 -16.62 -0.50
C GLN A 714 -1.83 -18.00 -0.13
N ILE A 715 -1.42 -18.50 1.03
CA ILE A 715 -1.86 -19.81 1.52
C ILE A 715 -2.68 -19.59 2.78
N TYR A 716 -3.87 -20.17 2.81
CA TYR A 716 -4.74 -20.19 3.97
C TYR A 716 -4.86 -21.60 4.54
N ASP A 717 -4.37 -21.76 5.78
CA ASP A 717 -4.49 -22.98 6.57
C ASP A 717 -5.59 -22.83 7.63
N PRO A 718 -6.74 -23.49 7.45
CA PRO A 718 -7.85 -23.41 8.40
C PRO A 718 -7.57 -24.09 9.75
N ALA A 719 -6.57 -24.97 9.86
CA ALA A 719 -6.20 -25.63 11.12
C ALA A 719 -5.43 -24.68 12.05
N LEU A 720 -4.62 -23.79 11.47
CA LEU A 720 -3.87 -22.77 12.22
C LEU A 720 -4.74 -21.57 12.61
N ALA A 721 -5.85 -21.32 11.90
CA ALA A 721 -6.77 -20.23 12.20
C ALA A 721 -7.66 -20.44 13.44
N LYS A 722 -7.70 -21.66 14.01
CA LYS A 722 -8.55 -22.04 15.17
C LYS A 722 -7.81 -22.14 16.51
N ARG A 723 -6.48 -22.01 16.51
CA ARG A 723 -5.63 -22.03 17.72
C ARG A 723 -5.37 -20.61 18.18
#